data_AF-A0A5D2QG73-F1
#
_entry.id   AF-A0A5D2QG73-F1
#
_cell.length_a   1.000
_cell.length_b   1.000
_cell.length_c   1.000
_cell.angle_alpha   90.00
_cell.angle_beta   90.00
_cell.angle_gamma   90.00
#
_symmetry.space_group_name_H-M   'P 1'
#
loop_
_entity.id
_entity.type
_entity.pdbx_description
1 polymer ?
#
loop_
_entity_poly.entity_id
_entity_poly.type
_entity_poly.pdbx_seq_one_letter_code
_entity_poly.pdbx_strand_id
1 'polypeptide(L)'
;MRNASIQGHELSAAWCTYLCMMELLASIDCYFWSTSRTICLWMSLVLLLQYSKTVVSKSDYLIGLGSYDITGPAADVNMMGYANAEQIASGIHFRLRARSFIVAEPQGKRVVFVNLDACMASQLVTIKVIERLKARYGELYTEQNVAISGIHTHAGPGGYLQYVVYLVTSLGFVRQSFDALVDGIEKSIMQAHENLRPGSIFVNKGELLDASVNRSPSAYLNNPASERRKHKYDVDKEMTLLKFVDDQWGPVGSFNWFATHGTSMSRTNSLISGDNKGAAARFMEDWFEKNGIRSSDTNESGSDGVPRRVSNIIPNIHDNYNKLLELAASFRSSPGSPATQTMSVARRVRGALRQADKPRFVSAFCQTNCGDVSPNVLGAFCTDTGLPCDFNHSTCGGKNELCYGRGPGYLDEFESTRIIGERQFRKAVDLFEKASEQLKGEVDYRHTYIDFSQLEVTLTKVGGGSEVVKTCPAAMGFAFAAGTTDGPGAFDFKQGDDQGNPFWRLVRDVLKTPDKKQVDCQHPKPILLDTGEMKQPYDWAPSVLPIQILRIGQFVILSVPGEFTTMSGRRLRNAVKTVLTRSGNGEFGSNTHVVIAGLTNTYSQYVATLEEYQVQRYEGASTLYGPHTLSAYIQEFQKLATALIKGQPVEAGMPPPDLLQKQISLLTPVIMDSTPAGKNFGDVSSDVPANSTFKRGSTVTVVFWSACPRNDLLTEGTFALVEMLQGKDTWIPMYDDDDFCLRFKWSRPSKLSPRSKATIEWIIPSSSSPGVYRIRHFGASKGLMGSIRHFTGSSSAFVVA
;
A
#
# COMPACT_ATOMS: atom_id res chain seq x y z
N MET A 1 -14.64 -39.39 31.14
CA MET A 1 -15.73 -40.37 31.00
C MET A 1 -16.23 -40.30 29.56
N ARG A 2 -16.03 -41.40 28.82
CA ARG A 2 -16.67 -41.93 27.59
C ARG A 2 -17.16 -40.92 26.54
N ASN A 3 -16.47 -40.78 25.41
CA ASN A 3 -16.50 -41.62 24.19
C ASN A 3 -17.80 -41.55 23.38
N ALA A 4 -17.68 -40.94 22.20
CA ALA A 4 -18.42 -41.31 21.00
C ALA A 4 -17.89 -42.65 20.44
N SER A 5 -18.78 -43.51 19.96
CA SER A 5 -18.66 -44.30 18.72
C SER A 5 -19.80 -45.31 18.63
N ILE A 6 -20.44 -45.42 17.46
CA ILE A 6 -20.66 -46.65 16.68
C ILE A 6 -21.63 -46.26 15.55
N GLN A 7 -21.05 -45.83 14.42
CA GLN A 7 -21.54 -46.17 13.09
C GLN A 7 -20.64 -47.34 12.67
N GLY A 8 -21.18 -48.56 12.78
CA GLY A 8 -20.40 -49.79 12.63
C GLY A 8 -21.30 -50.93 12.22
N HIS A 9 -22.04 -50.76 11.12
CA HIS A 9 -22.80 -51.84 10.48
C HIS A 9 -22.88 -51.57 8.98
N GLU A 10 -21.76 -51.78 8.27
CA GLU A 10 -21.77 -52.10 6.83
C GLU A 10 -20.41 -52.68 6.37
N LEU A 11 -19.36 -52.56 7.17
CA LEU A 11 -18.07 -53.23 6.95
C LEU A 11 -18.02 -54.71 7.41
N SER A 12 -19.07 -55.26 8.00
CA SER A 12 -19.07 -56.65 8.54
C SER A 12 -19.50 -57.72 7.53
N ALA A 13 -20.12 -57.37 6.40
CA ALA A 13 -20.60 -58.36 5.42
C ALA A 13 -19.54 -58.72 4.36
N ALA A 14 -18.61 -57.82 4.07
CA ALA A 14 -17.54 -58.02 3.08
C ALA A 14 -16.36 -58.86 3.61
N TRP A 15 -16.12 -58.87 4.93
CA TRP A 15 -15.04 -59.65 5.54
C TRP A 15 -15.40 -61.13 5.77
N CYS A 16 -16.68 -61.44 6.03
CA CYS A 16 -17.13 -62.84 6.18
C CYS A 16 -17.13 -63.62 4.86
N THR A 17 -17.36 -62.96 3.72
CA THR A 17 -17.30 -63.59 2.39
C THR A 17 -15.85 -63.82 1.93
N TYR A 18 -14.91 -62.98 2.36
CA TYR A 18 -13.49 -63.14 2.03
C TYR A 18 -12.81 -64.29 2.80
N LEU A 19 -13.17 -64.49 4.08
CA LEU A 19 -12.63 -65.59 4.90
C LEU A 19 -13.17 -66.97 4.47
N CYS A 20 -14.44 -67.06 4.05
CA CYS A 20 -15.04 -68.32 3.59
C CYS A 20 -14.47 -68.77 2.23
N MET A 21 -14.00 -67.84 1.40
CA MET A 21 -13.38 -68.14 0.10
C MET A 21 -11.91 -68.57 0.22
N MET A 22 -11.22 -68.21 1.31
CA MET A 22 -9.81 -68.58 1.53
C MET A 22 -9.64 -70.00 2.11
N GLU A 23 -10.61 -70.53 2.87
CA GLU A 23 -10.52 -71.90 3.40
C GLU A 23 -10.96 -72.98 2.41
N LEU A 24 -11.82 -72.66 1.44
CA LEU A 24 -12.15 -73.56 0.31
C LEU A 24 -10.98 -73.76 -0.67
N LEU A 25 -9.91 -72.97 -0.55
CA LEU A 25 -8.70 -73.06 -1.36
C LEU A 25 -7.54 -73.76 -0.62
N ALA A 26 -7.73 -74.24 0.61
CA ALA A 26 -6.71 -74.90 1.42
C ALA A 26 -6.72 -76.44 1.29
N SER A 27 -7.40 -77.01 0.28
CA SER A 27 -7.43 -78.46 0.06
C SER A 27 -7.56 -78.80 -1.42
N ILE A 28 -6.59 -78.42 -2.23
CA ILE A 28 -6.18 -79.13 -3.45
C ILE A 28 -4.70 -78.81 -3.66
N ASP A 29 -3.85 -79.79 -3.38
CA ASP A 29 -2.45 -79.76 -3.76
C ASP A 29 -2.27 -80.07 -5.25
N CYS A 30 -1.19 -79.48 -5.78
CA CYS A 30 -0.39 -79.90 -6.93
C CYS A 30 -0.53 -79.15 -8.28
N TYR A 31 0.56 -78.43 -8.54
CA TYR A 31 1.24 -78.18 -9.82
C TYR A 31 0.70 -77.08 -10.75
N PHE A 32 1.65 -76.21 -11.11
CA PHE A 32 1.56 -74.96 -11.88
C PHE A 32 0.96 -73.79 -11.11
N TRP A 33 1.77 -72.78 -10.79
CA TRP A 33 1.40 -71.35 -10.70
C TRP A 33 2.61 -70.49 -10.27
N SER A 34 3.39 -70.02 -11.24
CA SER A 34 4.41 -68.97 -11.05
C SER A 34 4.04 -67.67 -11.76
N THR A 35 3.26 -67.73 -12.85
CA THR A 35 2.93 -66.56 -13.67
C THR A 35 1.68 -65.80 -13.23
N SER A 36 0.75 -66.43 -12.49
CA SER A 36 -0.54 -65.82 -12.13
C SER A 36 -0.44 -64.82 -10.95
N ARG A 37 0.47 -65.05 -9.99
CA ARG A 37 0.68 -64.14 -8.85
C ARG A 37 1.28 -62.79 -9.26
N THR A 38 2.18 -62.80 -10.23
CA THR A 38 2.84 -61.59 -10.73
C THR A 38 1.84 -60.70 -11.48
N ILE A 39 0.95 -61.30 -12.29
CA ILE A 39 -0.08 -60.56 -13.04
C ILE A 39 -1.11 -59.95 -12.09
N CYS A 40 -1.56 -60.67 -11.06
CA CYS A 40 -2.47 -60.13 -10.05
C CYS A 40 -1.84 -59.01 -9.19
N LEU A 41 -0.54 -59.11 -8.87
CA LEU A 41 0.21 -58.05 -8.19
C LEU A 41 0.40 -56.81 -9.08
N TRP A 42 0.64 -56.98 -10.38
CA TRP A 42 0.73 -55.85 -11.31
C TRP A 42 -0.63 -55.20 -11.56
N MET A 43 -1.71 -55.99 -11.65
CA MET A 43 -3.07 -55.47 -11.77
C MET A 43 -3.51 -54.72 -10.51
N SER A 44 -3.20 -55.23 -9.32
CA SER A 44 -3.51 -54.55 -8.06
C SER A 44 -2.63 -53.32 -7.85
N LEU A 45 -1.36 -53.34 -8.27
CA LEU A 45 -0.48 -52.16 -8.26
C LEU A 45 -0.92 -51.10 -9.27
N VAL A 46 -1.40 -51.48 -10.46
CA VAL A 46 -1.97 -50.56 -11.46
C VAL A 46 -3.31 -50.00 -10.99
N LEU A 47 -4.17 -50.81 -10.36
CA LEU A 47 -5.40 -50.34 -9.72
C LEU A 47 -5.09 -49.43 -8.52
N LEU A 48 -4.09 -49.74 -7.70
CA LEU A 48 -3.60 -48.86 -6.63
C LEU A 48 -2.95 -47.60 -7.18
N LEU A 49 -2.26 -47.63 -8.31
CA LEU A 49 -1.70 -46.45 -9.00
C LEU A 49 -2.78 -45.61 -9.71
N GLN A 50 -3.88 -46.24 -10.14
CA GLN A 50 -5.06 -45.54 -10.67
C GLN A 50 -5.94 -44.96 -9.56
N TYR A 51 -6.02 -45.61 -8.38
CA TYR A 51 -6.71 -45.11 -7.17
C TYR A 51 -5.86 -44.21 -6.28
N SER A 52 -4.53 -44.21 -6.45
CA SER A 52 -3.60 -43.25 -5.80
C SER A 52 -3.30 -42.04 -6.67
N LYS A 53 -4.15 -41.76 -7.68
CA LYS A 53 -4.53 -40.38 -7.94
C LYS A 53 -5.13 -39.85 -6.65
N THR A 54 -4.27 -39.34 -5.79
CA THR A 54 -4.60 -38.41 -4.72
C THR A 54 -5.67 -37.51 -5.33
N VAL A 55 -6.87 -37.55 -4.77
CA VAL A 55 -7.90 -36.54 -5.07
C VAL A 55 -7.36 -35.25 -4.47
N VAL A 56 -6.38 -34.65 -5.16
CA VAL A 56 -6.06 -33.24 -5.01
C VAL A 56 -7.33 -32.58 -5.51
N SER A 57 -8.14 -32.09 -4.56
CA SER A 57 -9.24 -31.19 -4.88
C SER A 57 -8.66 -30.12 -5.80
N LYS A 58 -9.08 -30.10 -7.06
CA LYS A 58 -8.53 -29.18 -8.05
C LYS A 58 -8.93 -27.78 -7.57
N SER A 59 -7.96 -27.01 -7.09
CA SER A 59 -8.22 -25.65 -6.63
C SER A 59 -8.81 -24.80 -7.76
N ASP A 60 -9.85 -24.04 -7.42
CA ASP A 60 -10.59 -23.21 -8.37
C ASP A 60 -9.73 -22.03 -8.89
N TYR A 61 -8.72 -21.62 -8.13
CA TYR A 61 -7.84 -20.50 -8.49
C TYR A 61 -6.35 -20.84 -8.41
N LEU A 62 -5.58 -20.11 -9.19
CA LEU A 62 -4.15 -19.88 -9.00
C LEU A 62 -3.95 -18.51 -8.36
N ILE A 63 -3.14 -18.46 -7.32
CA ILE A 63 -2.79 -17.25 -6.57
C ILE A 63 -1.29 -17.01 -6.72
N GLY A 64 -0.92 -15.78 -7.06
CA GLY A 64 0.47 -15.35 -7.16
C GLY A 64 0.67 -14.03 -6.45
N LEU A 65 1.64 -13.94 -5.55
CA LEU A 65 1.91 -12.74 -4.74
C LEU A 65 3.36 -12.28 -4.91
N GLY A 66 3.56 -10.96 -4.94
CA GLY A 66 4.88 -10.34 -5.10
C GLY A 66 4.98 -8.99 -4.41
N SER A 67 6.19 -8.63 -3.97
CA SER A 67 6.44 -7.35 -3.29
C SER A 67 7.82 -6.83 -3.65
N TYR A 68 7.88 -5.58 -4.12
CA TYR A 68 9.13 -4.96 -4.55
C TYR A 68 9.26 -3.52 -4.04
N ASP A 69 10.49 -3.07 -3.81
CA ASP A 69 10.81 -1.71 -3.38
C ASP A 69 10.53 -0.68 -4.50
N ILE A 70 9.75 0.35 -4.18
CA ILE A 70 9.43 1.50 -5.04
C ILE A 70 9.87 2.83 -4.43
N THR A 71 10.75 2.78 -3.43
CA THR A 71 11.23 3.97 -2.73
C THR A 71 12.00 4.87 -3.69
N GLY A 72 11.47 6.07 -3.92
CA GLY A 72 12.09 7.08 -4.75
C GLY A 72 13.22 7.85 -4.04
N PRO A 73 13.64 9.01 -4.58
CA PRO A 73 14.75 9.80 -4.07
C PRO A 73 14.51 10.32 -2.64
N ALA A 74 15.36 9.92 -1.69
CA ALA A 74 15.28 10.28 -0.28
C ALA A 74 15.91 11.63 0.10
N ALA A 75 16.16 12.51 -0.87
CA ALA A 75 16.72 13.85 -0.64
C ALA A 75 16.25 14.83 -1.73
N ASP A 76 16.07 16.10 -1.38
CA ASP A 76 15.81 17.25 -2.28
C ASP A 76 14.54 17.20 -3.15
N VAL A 77 13.75 16.13 -3.06
CA VAL A 77 12.54 15.98 -3.85
C VAL A 77 11.33 16.31 -2.99
N ASN A 78 10.44 17.16 -3.51
CA ASN A 78 9.18 17.48 -2.85
C ASN A 78 8.35 16.21 -2.64
N MET A 79 7.66 16.14 -1.51
CA MET A 79 6.77 15.01 -1.22
C MET A 79 5.40 15.24 -1.88
N MET A 80 4.78 14.16 -2.35
CA MET A 80 3.49 14.21 -3.03
C MET A 80 2.35 14.16 -2.02
N GLY A 81 1.35 15.03 -2.16
CA GLY A 81 0.13 15.02 -1.36
C GLY A 81 -0.28 16.42 -0.88
N TYR A 82 0.48 16.99 0.06
CA TYR A 82 0.13 18.25 0.73
C TYR A 82 0.27 19.52 -0.14
N ALA A 83 0.80 19.40 -1.35
CA ALA A 83 1.12 20.53 -2.22
C ALA A 83 1.94 21.65 -1.51
N ASN A 84 2.81 21.25 -0.58
CA ASN A 84 3.66 22.16 0.18
C ASN A 84 5.06 22.19 -0.43
N ALA A 85 5.49 23.32 -1.02
CA ALA A 85 6.82 23.47 -1.62
C ALA A 85 7.99 23.29 -0.62
N GLU A 86 7.73 23.47 0.67
CA GLU A 86 8.73 23.31 1.74
C GLU A 86 8.87 21.86 2.22
N GLN A 87 7.91 20.99 1.87
CA GLN A 87 7.95 19.58 2.27
C GLN A 87 8.87 18.81 1.34
N ILE A 88 10.15 18.78 1.69
CA ILE A 88 11.21 18.18 0.89
C ILE A 88 11.75 16.95 1.61
N ALA A 89 11.85 15.83 0.89
CA ALA A 89 12.44 14.60 1.40
C ALA A 89 13.88 14.85 1.89
N SER A 90 14.19 14.34 3.07
CA SER A 90 15.50 14.43 3.72
C SER A 90 15.79 13.17 4.53
N GLY A 91 15.38 12.00 4.03
CA GLY A 91 15.57 10.73 4.69
C GLY A 91 14.44 9.73 4.46
N ILE A 92 14.50 8.63 5.20
CA ILE A 92 13.56 7.50 5.17
C ILE A 92 13.19 7.16 6.62
N HIS A 93 11.89 7.07 6.88
CA HIS A 93 11.34 6.44 8.07
C HIS A 93 11.20 4.94 7.85
N PHE A 94 10.51 4.52 6.78
CA PHE A 94 10.58 3.15 6.27
C PHE A 94 10.28 3.13 4.76
N ARG A 95 10.72 2.06 4.08
CA ARG A 95 10.66 1.92 2.61
C ARG A 95 9.22 1.83 2.10
N LEU A 96 9.04 2.19 0.84
CA LEU A 96 7.79 2.10 0.09
C LEU A 96 7.78 0.83 -0.78
N ARG A 97 6.67 0.09 -0.83
CA ARG A 97 6.53 -1.14 -1.60
C ARG A 97 5.40 -1.10 -2.63
N ALA A 98 5.62 -1.73 -3.78
CA ALA A 98 4.55 -2.22 -4.65
C ALA A 98 4.22 -3.67 -4.26
N ARG A 99 2.96 -3.93 -3.94
CA ARG A 99 2.47 -5.27 -3.57
C ARG A 99 1.46 -5.77 -4.59
N SER A 100 1.80 -6.83 -5.29
CA SER A 100 1.03 -7.38 -6.41
C SER A 100 0.32 -8.68 -6.02
N PHE A 101 -0.94 -8.78 -6.41
CA PHE A 101 -1.82 -9.92 -6.19
C PHE A 101 -2.39 -10.35 -7.54
N ILE A 102 -2.05 -11.57 -7.97
CA ILE A 102 -2.59 -12.19 -9.17
C ILE A 102 -3.54 -13.30 -8.75
N VAL A 103 -4.76 -13.25 -9.30
CA VAL A 103 -5.74 -14.34 -9.19
C VAL A 103 -6.09 -14.77 -10.61
N ALA A 104 -5.90 -16.04 -10.90
CA ALA A 104 -6.14 -16.61 -12.22
C ALA A 104 -6.95 -17.90 -12.12
N GLU A 105 -7.76 -18.17 -13.12
CA GLU A 105 -8.31 -19.50 -13.34
C GLU A 105 -7.23 -20.39 -13.99
N PRO A 106 -7.12 -21.69 -13.64
CA PRO A 106 -6.09 -22.57 -14.18
C PRO A 106 -5.99 -22.64 -15.71
N GLN A 107 -7.09 -22.40 -16.42
CA GLN A 107 -7.16 -22.38 -17.89
C GLN A 107 -7.93 -21.15 -18.42
N GLY A 108 -8.05 -20.08 -17.62
CA GLY A 108 -8.98 -19.01 -17.91
C GLY A 108 -8.43 -17.61 -17.66
N LYS A 109 -9.34 -16.71 -17.27
CA LYS A 109 -9.02 -15.30 -17.08
C LYS A 109 -8.17 -15.11 -15.83
N ARG A 110 -7.47 -13.97 -15.80
CA ARG A 110 -6.69 -13.55 -14.65
C ARG A 110 -6.82 -12.06 -14.44
N VAL A 111 -6.71 -11.64 -13.18
CA VAL A 111 -6.63 -10.25 -12.77
C VAL A 111 -5.36 -10.03 -11.96
N VAL A 112 -4.82 -8.83 -12.08
CA VAL A 112 -3.69 -8.34 -11.29
C VAL A 112 -4.12 -7.09 -10.57
N PHE A 113 -3.93 -7.05 -9.26
CA PHE A 113 -4.07 -5.84 -8.47
C PHE A 113 -2.74 -5.49 -7.83
N VAL A 114 -2.27 -4.26 -8.04
CA VAL A 114 -1.04 -3.72 -7.44
C VAL A 114 -1.41 -2.61 -6.47
N ASN A 115 -1.06 -2.76 -5.20
CA ASN A 115 -1.22 -1.76 -4.16
C ASN A 115 0.14 -1.10 -3.87
N LEU A 116 0.23 0.21 -4.11
CA LEU A 116 1.47 1.00 -4.01
C LEU A 116 1.51 1.79 -2.71
N ASP A 117 2.63 1.72 -2.00
CA ASP A 117 2.96 2.70 -0.96
C ASP A 117 3.33 4.06 -1.61
N ALA A 118 2.37 4.67 -2.31
CA ALA A 118 2.47 5.95 -3.00
C ALA A 118 1.22 6.79 -2.76
N CYS A 119 1.29 8.09 -3.09
CA CYS A 119 0.16 9.00 -2.91
C CYS A 119 -1.00 8.64 -3.84
N MET A 120 -0.75 8.32 -5.11
CA MET A 120 -1.79 7.89 -6.06
C MET A 120 -1.16 7.07 -7.18
N ALA A 121 -1.98 6.36 -7.96
CA ALA A 121 -1.54 5.86 -9.25
C ALA A 121 -1.32 7.03 -10.24
N SER A 122 -0.47 6.80 -11.24
CA SER A 122 -0.15 7.78 -12.27
C SER A 122 -0.53 7.23 -13.64
N GLN A 123 -1.22 8.04 -14.46
CA GLN A 123 -1.56 7.69 -15.84
C GLN A 123 -0.34 7.19 -16.61
N LEU A 124 0.78 7.92 -16.48
CA LEU A 124 1.99 7.67 -17.23
C LEU A 124 2.74 6.44 -16.71
N VAL A 125 2.75 6.24 -15.39
CA VAL A 125 3.30 5.00 -14.79
C VAL A 125 2.50 3.81 -15.28
N THR A 126 1.16 3.88 -15.24
CA THR A 126 0.28 2.81 -15.74
C THR A 126 0.55 2.51 -17.21
N ILE A 127 0.60 3.52 -18.08
CA ILE A 127 0.92 3.35 -19.52
C ILE A 127 2.24 2.59 -19.68
N LYS A 128 3.31 3.02 -19.01
CA LYS A 128 4.64 2.39 -19.15
C LYS A 128 4.75 1.01 -18.53
N VAL A 129 4.05 0.75 -17.43
CA VAL A 129 3.97 -0.60 -16.87
C VAL A 129 3.25 -1.54 -17.85
N ILE A 130 2.10 -1.14 -18.40
CA ILE A 130 1.36 -1.96 -19.38
C ILE A 130 2.18 -2.21 -20.64
N GLU A 131 2.88 -1.21 -21.17
CA GLU A 131 3.80 -1.39 -22.32
C GLU A 131 4.86 -2.46 -22.04
N ARG A 132 5.51 -2.41 -20.86
CA ARG A 132 6.54 -3.39 -20.48
C ARG A 132 5.97 -4.79 -20.23
N LEU A 133 4.80 -4.87 -19.61
CA LEU A 133 4.11 -6.15 -19.41
C LEU A 133 3.68 -6.77 -20.74
N LYS A 134 3.17 -5.97 -21.69
CA LYS A 134 2.84 -6.42 -23.04
C LYS A 134 4.07 -6.91 -23.79
N ALA A 135 5.19 -6.19 -23.70
CA ALA A 135 6.46 -6.62 -24.29
C ALA A 135 6.97 -7.95 -23.71
N ARG A 136 6.72 -8.22 -22.42
CA ARG A 136 7.20 -9.42 -21.72
C ARG A 136 6.25 -10.62 -21.85
N TYR A 137 4.95 -10.39 -21.76
CA TYR A 137 3.93 -11.44 -21.60
C TYR A 137 2.86 -11.43 -22.70
N GLY A 138 3.01 -10.61 -23.75
CA GLY A 138 1.99 -10.42 -24.78
C GLY A 138 0.70 -9.85 -24.21
N GLU A 139 -0.45 -10.32 -24.68
CA GLU A 139 -1.77 -9.86 -24.24
C GLU A 139 -2.23 -10.43 -22.88
N LEU A 140 -1.33 -11.06 -22.13
CA LEU A 140 -1.67 -11.68 -20.84
C LEU A 140 -2.04 -10.65 -19.76
N TYR A 141 -1.38 -9.49 -19.82
CA TYR A 141 -1.56 -8.37 -18.88
C TYR A 141 -1.76 -7.08 -19.66
N THR A 142 -2.97 -6.56 -19.60
CA THR A 142 -3.41 -5.37 -20.33
C THR A 142 -4.12 -4.41 -19.39
N GLU A 143 -4.45 -3.22 -19.89
CA GLU A 143 -5.31 -2.26 -19.19
C GLU A 143 -6.63 -2.86 -18.69
N GLN A 144 -7.09 -3.96 -19.28
CA GLN A 144 -8.36 -4.57 -18.91
C GLN A 144 -8.29 -5.33 -17.59
N ASN A 145 -7.16 -5.97 -17.29
CA ASN A 145 -7.03 -6.88 -16.16
C ASN A 145 -5.94 -6.52 -15.16
N VAL A 146 -5.23 -5.41 -15.35
CA VAL A 146 -4.27 -4.86 -14.39
C VAL A 146 -4.86 -3.60 -13.76
N ALA A 147 -4.92 -3.58 -12.42
CA ALA A 147 -5.26 -2.41 -11.62
C ALA A 147 -4.06 -1.99 -10.78
N ILE A 148 -3.72 -0.70 -10.78
CA ILE A 148 -2.61 -0.14 -9.99
C ILE A 148 -3.19 0.96 -9.10
N SER A 149 -3.11 0.84 -7.78
CA SER A 149 -3.75 1.75 -6.82
C SER A 149 -2.75 2.25 -5.77
N GLY A 150 -2.83 3.52 -5.40
CA GLY A 150 -2.03 4.11 -4.31
C GLY A 150 -2.73 4.02 -2.94
N ILE A 151 -1.97 3.78 -1.87
CA ILE A 151 -2.50 3.83 -0.50
C ILE A 151 -2.78 5.25 0.00
N HIS A 152 -2.46 6.26 -0.79
CA HIS A 152 -2.61 7.67 -0.41
C HIS A 152 -1.73 8.12 0.75
N THR A 153 -0.46 7.66 0.79
CA THR A 153 0.54 8.27 1.67
C THR A 153 0.94 9.66 1.15
N HIS A 154 0.92 10.66 2.03
CA HIS A 154 1.42 12.01 1.74
C HIS A 154 2.91 12.18 2.09
N ALA A 155 3.59 11.07 2.39
CA ALA A 155 4.99 11.00 2.77
C ALA A 155 5.84 10.21 1.77
N GLY A 156 5.47 10.18 0.48
CA GLY A 156 6.30 9.65 -0.61
C GLY A 156 6.85 10.76 -1.52
N PRO A 157 7.98 10.55 -2.23
CA PRO A 157 8.54 11.54 -3.16
C PRO A 157 7.63 11.75 -4.38
N GLY A 158 7.51 13.00 -4.83
CA GLY A 158 6.68 13.42 -5.96
C GLY A 158 7.35 13.36 -7.33
N GLY A 159 6.76 14.10 -8.28
CA GLY A 159 7.30 14.27 -9.63
C GLY A 159 7.11 13.08 -10.60
N TYR A 160 6.18 12.17 -10.34
CA TYR A 160 5.94 10.97 -11.19
C TYR A 160 4.62 10.99 -11.98
N LEU A 161 3.83 12.06 -11.82
CA LEU A 161 2.60 12.31 -12.58
C LEU A 161 2.94 13.00 -13.91
N GLN A 162 1.97 13.14 -14.81
CA GLN A 162 2.23 13.68 -16.15
C GLN A 162 1.57 15.02 -16.46
N TYR A 163 0.55 15.42 -15.70
CA TYR A 163 -0.20 16.65 -15.92
C TYR A 163 0.37 17.79 -15.08
N VAL A 164 0.39 19.01 -15.65
CA VAL A 164 1.12 20.17 -15.08
C VAL A 164 0.71 20.46 -13.64
N VAL A 165 -0.59 20.40 -13.32
CA VAL A 165 -1.11 20.78 -11.99
C VAL A 165 -0.48 19.98 -10.86
N TYR A 166 -0.10 18.72 -11.13
CA TYR A 166 0.50 17.82 -10.13
C TYR A 166 2.02 17.92 -10.03
N LEU A 167 2.66 18.68 -10.93
CA LEU A 167 4.11 18.79 -11.02
C LEU A 167 4.64 20.12 -10.49
N VAL A 168 3.76 21.12 -10.29
CA VAL A 168 4.15 22.47 -9.87
C VAL A 168 5.00 22.44 -8.59
N THR A 169 4.55 21.76 -7.53
CA THR A 169 5.27 21.73 -6.23
C THR A 169 6.52 20.87 -6.27
N SER A 170 6.55 19.88 -7.18
CA SER A 170 7.71 19.02 -7.41
C SER A 170 8.81 19.68 -8.26
N LEU A 171 8.60 20.94 -8.69
CA LEU A 171 9.45 21.63 -9.66
C LEU A 171 9.57 20.83 -10.97
N GLY A 172 8.48 20.21 -11.40
CA GLY A 172 8.42 19.38 -12.59
C GLY A 172 8.53 17.88 -12.33
N PHE A 173 8.84 17.15 -13.40
CA PHE A 173 8.97 15.71 -13.42
C PHE A 173 10.31 15.24 -12.84
N VAL A 174 10.28 14.20 -12.01
CA VAL A 174 11.43 13.61 -11.32
C VAL A 174 11.60 12.18 -11.83
N ARG A 175 12.52 12.02 -12.77
CA ARG A 175 12.77 10.75 -13.47
C ARG A 175 13.07 9.59 -12.52
N GLN A 176 13.80 9.84 -11.42
CA GLN A 176 14.11 8.82 -10.42
C GLN A 176 12.86 8.27 -9.70
N SER A 177 11.91 9.15 -9.35
CA SER A 177 10.63 8.72 -8.75
C SER A 177 9.82 7.90 -9.75
N PHE A 178 9.77 8.35 -10.99
CA PHE A 178 9.04 7.68 -12.06
C PHE A 178 9.60 6.29 -12.37
N ASP A 179 10.91 6.18 -12.60
CA ASP A 179 11.55 4.90 -12.94
C ASP A 179 11.46 3.91 -11.77
N ALA A 180 11.64 4.36 -10.51
CA ALA A 180 11.48 3.51 -9.33
C ALA A 180 10.07 2.89 -9.24
N LEU A 181 9.03 3.67 -9.57
CA LEU A 181 7.65 3.17 -9.63
C LEU A 181 7.45 2.18 -10.78
N VAL A 182 7.82 2.53 -12.01
CA VAL A 182 7.62 1.65 -13.18
C VAL A 182 8.38 0.34 -13.01
N ASP A 183 9.65 0.40 -12.65
CA ASP A 183 10.51 -0.76 -12.45
C ASP A 183 10.00 -1.64 -11.31
N GLY A 184 9.68 -1.05 -10.16
CA GLY A 184 9.24 -1.82 -9.00
C GLY A 184 7.85 -2.43 -9.17
N ILE A 185 6.94 -1.76 -9.88
CA ILE A 185 5.63 -2.35 -10.22
C ILE A 185 5.83 -3.55 -11.15
N GLU A 186 6.57 -3.40 -12.25
CA GLU A 186 6.87 -4.50 -13.16
C GLU A 186 7.47 -5.69 -12.39
N LYS A 187 8.49 -5.44 -11.56
CA LYS A 187 9.15 -6.49 -10.75
C LYS A 187 8.22 -7.16 -9.75
N SER A 188 7.33 -6.42 -9.09
CA SER A 188 6.36 -7.02 -8.17
C SER A 188 5.36 -7.93 -8.90
N ILE A 189 4.93 -7.55 -10.11
CA ILE A 189 4.04 -8.38 -10.95
C ILE A 189 4.80 -9.60 -11.46
N MET A 190 6.06 -9.46 -11.88
CA MET A 190 6.91 -10.58 -12.28
C MET A 190 7.04 -11.60 -11.14
N GLN A 191 7.36 -11.16 -9.92
CA GLN A 191 7.42 -12.04 -8.76
C GLN A 191 6.08 -12.74 -8.51
N ALA A 192 4.97 -12.00 -8.58
CA ALA A 192 3.65 -12.59 -8.39
C ALA A 192 3.31 -13.62 -9.48
N HIS A 193 3.67 -13.35 -10.74
CA HIS A 193 3.48 -14.26 -11.87
C HIS A 193 4.30 -15.55 -11.70
N GLU A 194 5.57 -15.42 -11.36
CA GLU A 194 6.49 -16.54 -11.16
C GLU A 194 6.11 -17.40 -9.92
N ASN A 195 5.35 -16.82 -8.99
CA ASN A 195 4.84 -17.48 -7.80
C ASN A 195 3.38 -17.96 -7.93
N LEU A 196 2.79 -18.04 -9.13
CA LEU A 196 1.43 -18.54 -9.32
C LEU A 196 1.31 -20.02 -8.90
N ARG A 197 0.45 -20.29 -7.92
CA ARG A 197 0.23 -21.63 -7.35
C ARG A 197 -1.25 -21.89 -7.05
N PRO A 198 -1.71 -23.15 -7.08
CA PRO A 198 -3.06 -23.51 -6.64
C PRO A 198 -3.37 -23.01 -5.23
N GLY A 199 -4.53 -22.38 -5.05
CA GLY A 199 -4.91 -21.85 -3.74
C GLY A 199 -6.33 -21.31 -3.65
N SER A 200 -6.78 -21.09 -2.42
CA SER A 200 -8.11 -20.59 -2.10
C SER A 200 -8.07 -19.16 -1.55
N ILE A 201 -9.16 -18.42 -1.77
CA ILE A 201 -9.32 -17.05 -1.27
C ILE A 201 -10.52 -17.02 -0.33
N PHE A 202 -10.37 -16.36 0.82
CA PHE A 202 -11.44 -16.18 1.79
C PHE A 202 -11.70 -14.71 2.03
N VAL A 203 -12.95 -14.33 2.27
CA VAL A 203 -13.36 -12.96 2.57
C VAL A 203 -13.85 -12.86 4.01
N ASN A 204 -13.60 -11.71 4.64
CA ASN A 204 -14.18 -11.38 5.93
C ASN A 204 -14.36 -9.86 6.07
N LYS A 205 -15.27 -9.43 6.95
CA LYS A 205 -15.61 -8.03 7.17
C LYS A 205 -15.79 -7.74 8.65
N GLY A 206 -15.42 -6.53 9.07
CA GLY A 206 -15.65 -6.10 10.43
C GLY A 206 -15.53 -4.61 10.64
N GLU A 207 -16.18 -4.13 11.70
CA GLU A 207 -16.14 -2.72 12.11
C GLU A 207 -14.78 -2.38 12.77
N LEU A 208 -14.14 -1.32 12.29
CA LEU A 208 -12.92 -0.71 12.83
C LEU A 208 -13.24 0.72 13.29
N LEU A 209 -13.21 0.93 14.60
CA LEU A 209 -13.42 2.23 15.23
C LEU A 209 -12.09 2.93 15.52
N ASP A 210 -12.16 4.23 15.78
CA ASP A 210 -11.03 5.08 16.17
C ASP A 210 -9.83 5.07 15.21
N ALA A 211 -10.00 4.65 13.96
CA ALA A 211 -8.95 4.72 12.92
C ALA A 211 -9.25 5.77 11.84
N SER A 212 -10.38 6.47 11.97
CA SER A 212 -10.85 7.46 11.00
C SER A 212 -11.87 8.45 11.60
N VAL A 213 -11.96 9.66 11.05
CA VAL A 213 -12.99 10.67 11.34
C VAL A 213 -13.35 11.44 10.06
N ASN A 214 -14.56 11.99 9.96
CA ASN A 214 -14.91 12.86 8.83
C ASN A 214 -14.24 14.24 8.98
N ARG A 215 -13.53 14.71 7.96
CA ARG A 215 -12.88 16.04 7.96
C ARG A 215 -13.69 17.15 7.30
N SER A 216 -14.82 16.80 6.68
CA SER A 216 -15.79 17.70 6.07
C SER A 216 -17.23 17.36 6.50
N PRO A 217 -17.52 17.27 7.81
CA PRO A 217 -18.81 16.82 8.31
C PRO A 217 -19.98 17.73 7.87
N SER A 218 -19.76 19.04 7.74
CA SER A 218 -20.75 19.98 7.21
C SER A 218 -21.18 19.65 5.77
N ALA A 219 -20.26 19.20 4.91
CA ALA A 219 -20.59 18.73 3.56
C ALA A 219 -21.38 17.41 3.61
N TYR A 220 -20.95 16.45 4.43
CA TYR A 220 -21.66 15.19 4.60
C TYR A 220 -23.12 15.41 5.05
N LEU A 221 -23.35 16.34 5.97
CA LEU A 221 -24.69 16.67 6.49
C LEU A 221 -25.65 17.22 5.42
N ASN A 222 -25.13 17.74 4.31
CA ASN A 222 -25.93 18.24 3.19
C ASN A 222 -26.56 17.10 2.36
N ASN A 223 -26.04 15.87 2.46
CA ASN A 223 -26.72 14.71 1.87
C ASN A 223 -28.12 14.49 2.49
N PRO A 224 -29.10 13.95 1.74
CA PRO A 224 -30.48 13.80 2.20
C PRO A 224 -30.57 13.07 3.54
N ALA A 225 -31.33 13.63 4.48
CA ALA A 225 -31.46 13.06 5.82
C ALA A 225 -32.01 11.62 5.81
N SER A 226 -32.87 11.29 4.85
CA SER A 226 -33.40 9.93 4.64
C SER A 226 -32.34 8.92 4.19
N GLU A 227 -31.31 9.37 3.47
CA GLU A 227 -30.16 8.55 3.09
C GLU A 227 -29.20 8.39 4.26
N ARG A 228 -28.84 9.50 4.93
CA ARG A 228 -27.92 9.49 6.09
C ARG A 228 -28.39 8.58 7.21
N ARG A 229 -29.70 8.54 7.50
CA ARG A 229 -30.29 7.65 8.53
C ARG A 229 -30.12 6.15 8.24
N LYS A 230 -29.73 5.75 7.02
CA LYS A 230 -29.42 4.35 6.68
C LYS A 230 -28.03 3.92 7.17
N HIS A 231 -27.21 4.87 7.61
CA HIS A 231 -25.83 4.63 8.01
C HIS A 231 -25.62 5.03 9.47
N LYS A 232 -24.89 4.20 10.22
CA LYS A 232 -24.57 4.45 11.63
C LYS A 232 -23.58 5.60 11.83
N TYR A 233 -22.68 5.80 10.86
CA TYR A 233 -21.57 6.76 10.93
C TYR A 233 -21.47 7.60 9.64
N ASP A 234 -20.84 8.77 9.76
CA ASP A 234 -20.53 9.69 8.67
C ASP A 234 -19.23 9.37 7.91
N VAL A 235 -18.53 8.31 8.31
CA VAL A 235 -17.44 7.66 7.58
C VAL A 235 -17.67 6.15 7.52
N ASP A 236 -17.07 5.47 6.54
CA ASP A 236 -17.13 4.01 6.48
C ASP A 236 -16.20 3.38 7.52
N LYS A 237 -16.78 2.62 8.45
CA LYS A 237 -16.07 1.90 9.51
C LYS A 237 -15.81 0.43 9.18
N GLU A 238 -16.34 -0.09 8.07
CA GLU A 238 -16.12 -1.48 7.68
C GLU A 238 -14.74 -1.66 7.03
N MET A 239 -13.93 -2.55 7.59
CA MET A 239 -12.77 -3.13 6.92
C MET A 239 -13.19 -4.41 6.21
N THR A 240 -12.82 -4.56 4.94
CA THR A 240 -12.99 -5.82 4.18
C THR A 240 -11.62 -6.46 3.96
N LEU A 241 -11.48 -7.74 4.28
CA LEU A 241 -10.26 -8.51 4.14
C LEU A 241 -10.45 -9.64 3.13
N LEU A 242 -9.45 -9.84 2.26
CA LEU A 242 -9.21 -11.08 1.53
C LEU A 242 -7.99 -11.80 2.11
N LYS A 243 -8.13 -13.09 2.39
CA LYS A 243 -7.08 -14.00 2.84
C LYS A 243 -6.74 -14.95 1.71
N PHE A 244 -5.46 -15.03 1.36
CA PHE A 244 -4.95 -15.90 0.31
C PHE A 244 -4.26 -17.11 0.95
N VAL A 245 -4.69 -18.30 0.55
CA VAL A 245 -4.21 -19.57 1.09
C VAL A 245 -3.69 -20.42 -0.06
N ASP A 246 -2.40 -20.70 -0.06
CA ASP A 246 -1.76 -21.66 -0.95
C ASP A 246 -2.05 -23.08 -0.45
N ASP A 247 -2.32 -24.01 -1.36
CA ASP A 247 -2.72 -25.38 -1.02
C ASP A 247 -1.60 -26.17 -0.30
N GLN A 248 -0.33 -25.82 -0.53
CA GLN A 248 0.83 -26.49 0.05
C GLN A 248 1.33 -25.79 1.32
N TRP A 249 1.43 -24.47 1.30
CA TRP A 249 2.10 -23.67 2.33
C TRP A 249 1.15 -22.98 3.29
N GLY A 250 -0.16 -23.11 3.07
CA GLY A 250 -1.19 -22.44 3.87
C GLY A 250 -1.26 -20.95 3.56
N PRO A 251 -1.55 -20.09 4.53
CA PRO A 251 -1.74 -18.66 4.26
C PRO A 251 -0.48 -17.98 3.69
N VAL A 252 -0.62 -17.28 2.57
CA VAL A 252 0.47 -16.60 1.85
C VAL A 252 0.27 -15.10 1.71
N GLY A 253 -0.93 -14.58 1.99
CA GLY A 253 -1.13 -13.14 1.96
C GLY A 253 -2.47 -12.66 2.49
N SER A 254 -2.55 -11.34 2.67
CA SER A 254 -3.78 -10.64 3.05
C SER A 254 -3.95 -9.35 2.26
N PHE A 255 -5.19 -9.00 1.95
CA PHE A 255 -5.50 -7.76 1.28
C PHE A 255 -6.70 -7.06 1.94
N ASN A 256 -6.49 -5.84 2.43
CA ASN A 256 -7.38 -5.15 3.35
C ASN A 256 -7.86 -3.81 2.77
N TRP A 257 -9.17 -3.59 2.65
CA TRP A 257 -9.76 -2.32 2.25
C TRP A 257 -10.34 -1.60 3.45
N PHE A 258 -9.94 -0.34 3.68
CA PHE A 258 -10.46 0.51 4.75
C PHE A 258 -10.27 2.00 4.42
N ALA A 259 -11.26 2.85 4.72
CA ALA A 259 -11.22 4.28 4.43
C ALA A 259 -10.45 5.04 5.52
N THR A 260 -9.24 5.52 5.20
CA THR A 260 -8.52 6.48 6.04
C THR A 260 -7.37 7.10 5.23
N HIS A 261 -7.26 8.43 5.17
CA HIS A 261 -6.14 9.09 4.47
C HIS A 261 -4.78 8.67 5.04
N GLY A 262 -3.74 8.63 4.20
CA GLY A 262 -2.35 8.48 4.63
C GLY A 262 -1.74 9.84 4.99
N THR A 263 -2.33 10.49 5.99
CA THR A 263 -1.98 11.83 6.49
C THR A 263 -1.75 11.84 8.01
N SER A 264 -1.27 10.72 8.57
CA SER A 264 -0.81 10.70 9.96
C SER A 264 0.53 11.41 10.11
N MET A 265 1.42 11.27 9.11
CA MET A 265 2.61 12.09 8.92
C MET A 265 2.19 13.44 8.33
N SER A 266 2.50 14.53 9.01
CA SER A 266 2.03 15.87 8.65
C SER A 266 2.83 16.50 7.50
N ARG A 267 2.37 17.66 7.03
CA ARG A 267 3.07 18.47 6.00
C ARG A 267 4.46 18.96 6.40
N THR A 268 4.85 18.84 7.67
CA THR A 268 6.19 19.19 8.17
C THR A 268 7.15 18.00 8.21
N ASN A 269 6.64 16.78 8.05
CA ASN A 269 7.48 15.61 7.90
C ASN A 269 8.35 15.72 6.64
N SER A 270 9.58 15.24 6.75
CA SER A 270 10.56 15.19 5.66
C SER A 270 11.13 13.77 5.43
N LEU A 271 10.64 12.76 6.16
CA LEU A 271 11.10 11.38 5.99
C LEU A 271 10.13 10.59 5.11
N ILE A 272 10.66 9.85 4.13
CA ILE A 272 9.83 8.95 3.32
C ILE A 272 9.16 7.91 4.21
N SER A 273 7.84 7.74 4.05
CA SER A 273 7.03 6.84 4.87
C SER A 273 5.82 6.33 4.09
N GLY A 274 5.46 5.07 4.30
CA GLY A 274 4.17 4.51 3.86
C GLY A 274 2.98 4.97 4.72
N ASP A 275 3.20 5.87 5.68
CA ASP A 275 2.20 6.40 6.61
C ASP A 275 1.48 5.26 7.37
N ASN A 276 0.24 5.47 7.81
CA ASN A 276 -0.48 4.53 8.65
C ASN A 276 -0.81 3.20 7.93
N LYS A 277 -1.08 3.21 6.62
CA LYS A 277 -1.38 2.02 5.82
C LYS A 277 -0.14 1.19 5.49
N GLY A 278 0.96 1.84 5.12
CA GLY A 278 2.25 1.18 4.95
C GLY A 278 2.76 0.58 6.27
N ALA A 279 2.56 1.29 7.39
CA ALA A 279 2.85 0.76 8.72
C ALA A 279 1.99 -0.47 9.04
N ALA A 280 0.69 -0.43 8.77
CA ALA A 280 -0.20 -1.58 8.97
C ALA A 280 0.23 -2.80 8.14
N ALA A 281 0.62 -2.58 6.87
CA ALA A 281 1.15 -3.62 5.99
C ALA A 281 2.44 -4.23 6.55
N ARG A 282 3.40 -3.39 6.95
CA ARG A 282 4.67 -3.82 7.55
C ARG A 282 4.44 -4.60 8.85
N PHE A 283 3.55 -4.14 9.72
CA PHE A 283 3.20 -4.83 10.97
C PHE A 283 2.55 -6.18 10.72
N MET A 284 1.66 -6.29 9.72
CA MET A 284 1.02 -7.55 9.34
C MET A 284 2.04 -8.56 8.80
N GLU A 285 2.94 -8.11 7.91
CA GLU A 285 4.00 -8.96 7.36
C GLU A 285 4.98 -9.42 8.47
N ASP A 286 5.40 -8.52 9.36
CA ASP A 286 6.28 -8.87 10.50
C ASP A 286 5.61 -9.81 11.51
N TRP A 287 4.33 -9.61 11.79
CA TRP A 287 3.55 -10.49 12.68
C TRP A 287 3.48 -11.90 12.12
N PHE A 288 3.22 -12.04 10.81
CA PHE A 288 3.12 -13.33 10.16
C PHE A 288 4.47 -14.07 10.16
N GLU A 289 5.56 -13.37 9.81
CA GLU A 289 6.91 -13.93 9.84
C GLU A 289 7.30 -14.42 11.25
N LYS A 290 7.00 -13.64 12.30
CA LYS A 290 7.30 -14.01 13.70
C LYS A 290 6.48 -15.21 14.20
N ASN A 291 5.20 -15.30 13.85
CA ASN A 291 4.36 -16.43 14.28
C ASN A 291 4.65 -17.71 13.50
N GLY A 292 5.05 -17.60 12.22
CA GLY A 292 5.49 -18.73 11.42
C GLY A 292 6.70 -19.46 12.02
N ILE A 293 7.69 -18.71 12.54
CA ILE A 293 8.88 -19.28 13.21
C ILE A 293 8.49 -20.02 14.49
N ARG A 294 7.57 -19.47 15.29
CA ARG A 294 7.09 -20.14 16.52
C ARG A 294 6.34 -21.45 16.26
N SER A 295 5.69 -21.56 15.10
CA SER A 295 4.98 -22.77 14.68
C SER A 295 5.90 -23.86 14.10
N SER A 296 7.06 -23.50 13.52
CA SER A 296 8.03 -24.49 13.02
C SER A 296 8.82 -25.12 14.15
N ASP A 297 9.16 -24.37 15.21
CA ASP A 297 9.85 -24.89 16.39
C ASP A 297 9.02 -25.93 17.17
N THR A 298 7.69 -25.94 16.99
CA THR A 298 6.80 -26.94 17.61
C THR A 298 6.61 -28.22 16.80
N ASN A 299 7.08 -28.28 15.55
CA ASN A 299 6.88 -29.44 14.65
C ASN A 299 8.15 -30.28 14.41
N GLU A 300 9.28 -29.97 15.06
CA GLU A 300 10.54 -30.76 15.02
C GLU A 300 10.88 -31.47 16.34
N SER A 301 9.89 -31.93 17.11
CA SER A 301 10.16 -32.84 18.23
C SER A 301 9.24 -34.04 18.23
N GLY A 302 9.62 -35.05 17.43
CA GLY A 302 9.00 -36.36 17.36
C GLY A 302 10.02 -37.47 17.15
N SER A 303 11.05 -37.56 18.01
CA SER A 303 11.73 -38.83 18.30
C SER A 303 12.55 -38.74 19.58
N ASP A 304 12.37 -39.73 20.45
CA ASP A 304 12.93 -39.89 21.78
C ASP A 304 14.45 -39.69 21.89
N GLY A 305 14.83 -39.01 22.97
CA GLY A 305 16.21 -38.85 23.41
C GLY A 305 16.39 -37.51 24.10
N VAL A 306 15.96 -37.40 25.36
CA VAL A 306 16.33 -36.29 26.24
C VAL A 306 17.71 -36.56 26.83
N PRO A 307 18.76 -35.77 26.55
CA PRO A 307 19.80 -35.54 27.52
C PRO A 307 19.54 -34.19 28.17
N ARG A 308 19.08 -34.28 29.42
CA ARG A 308 19.19 -33.30 30.51
C ARG A 308 19.59 -31.89 30.07
N ARG A 309 18.59 -31.00 30.12
CA ARG A 309 18.72 -29.59 30.50
C ARG A 309 19.91 -29.43 31.44
N VAL A 310 21.03 -28.92 30.92
CA VAL A 310 22.09 -28.42 31.80
C VAL A 310 21.49 -27.20 32.47
N SER A 311 21.28 -27.36 33.77
CA SER A 311 20.95 -26.28 34.69
C SER A 311 21.95 -25.15 34.48
N ASN A 312 21.56 -24.11 33.73
CA ASN A 312 22.17 -22.82 33.92
C ASN A 312 21.63 -22.29 35.25
N ILE A 313 22.36 -22.64 36.31
CA ILE A 313 22.59 -21.74 37.43
C ILE A 313 22.70 -20.35 36.81
N ILE A 314 21.76 -19.46 37.10
CA ILE A 314 21.79 -18.07 36.67
C ILE A 314 23.11 -17.50 37.18
N PRO A 315 24.12 -17.23 36.34
CA PRO A 315 25.25 -16.46 36.78
C PRO A 315 24.70 -15.06 37.00
N ASN A 316 25.09 -14.47 38.12
CA ASN A 316 24.68 -13.14 38.56
C ASN A 316 24.58 -12.16 37.38
N ILE A 317 23.43 -11.52 37.18
CA ILE A 317 23.16 -10.61 36.04
C ILE A 317 24.22 -9.48 35.95
N HIS A 318 24.85 -9.14 37.08
CA HIS A 318 25.97 -8.20 37.15
C HIS A 318 27.26 -8.70 36.45
N ASP A 319 27.61 -9.98 36.55
CA ASP A 319 28.85 -10.53 35.94
C ASP A 319 28.76 -10.59 34.41
N ASN A 320 27.55 -10.80 33.89
CA ASN A 320 27.32 -10.82 32.45
C ASN A 320 27.28 -9.40 31.86
N TYR A 321 26.84 -8.40 32.62
CA TYR A 321 26.75 -7.01 32.18
C TYR A 321 28.14 -6.37 31.97
N ASN A 322 29.04 -6.51 32.93
CA ASN A 322 30.41 -5.99 32.81
C ASN A 322 31.14 -6.61 31.60
N LYS A 323 30.91 -7.91 31.36
CA LYS A 323 31.45 -8.62 30.19
C LYS A 323 30.89 -8.10 28.87
N LEU A 324 29.60 -7.76 28.79
CA LEU A 324 29.01 -7.15 27.60
C LEU A 324 29.57 -5.73 27.34
N LEU A 325 29.82 -4.95 28.41
CA LEU A 325 30.46 -3.64 28.29
C LEU A 325 31.91 -3.74 27.81
N GLU A 326 32.71 -4.65 28.37
CA GLU A 326 34.08 -4.90 27.91
C GLU A 326 34.10 -5.35 26.45
N LEU A 327 33.17 -6.24 26.07
CA LEU A 327 33.02 -6.70 24.70
C LEU A 327 32.64 -5.55 23.76
N ALA A 328 31.66 -4.72 24.12
CA ALA A 328 31.29 -3.55 23.34
C ALA A 328 32.46 -2.55 23.20
N ALA A 329 33.22 -2.31 24.27
CA ALA A 329 34.36 -1.41 24.27
C ALA A 329 35.50 -1.85 23.33
N SER A 330 35.58 -3.15 23.02
CA SER A 330 36.56 -3.70 22.07
C SER A 330 36.24 -3.35 20.60
N PHE A 331 35.01 -2.96 20.27
CA PHE A 331 34.58 -2.59 18.92
C PHE A 331 34.41 -1.08 18.78
N ARG A 332 35.46 -0.41 18.28
CA ARG A 332 35.42 1.03 17.93
C ARG A 332 34.78 1.25 16.56
N SER A 333 34.41 2.50 16.29
CA SER A 333 33.95 2.91 14.97
C SER A 333 34.99 2.62 13.89
N SER A 334 34.51 2.21 12.72
CA SER A 334 35.36 1.92 11.57
C SER A 334 35.56 3.19 10.73
N PRO A 335 36.73 3.39 10.12
CA PRO A 335 36.84 4.36 9.04
C PRO A 335 35.90 3.96 7.89
N GLY A 336 35.41 4.95 7.17
CA GLY A 336 34.64 4.77 5.95
C GLY A 336 35.46 4.05 4.90
N SER A 337 34.89 3.00 4.31
CA SER A 337 35.57 2.16 3.33
C SER A 337 34.74 1.99 2.06
N PRO A 338 35.37 1.74 0.89
CA PRO A 338 34.66 1.35 -0.32
C PRO A 338 33.75 0.13 -0.08
N ALA A 339 32.61 0.11 -0.75
CA ALA A 339 31.67 -1.01 -0.77
C ALA A 339 31.26 -1.33 -2.21
N THR A 340 30.71 -2.52 -2.44
CA THR A 340 29.97 -2.78 -3.67
C THR A 340 28.50 -2.41 -3.48
N GLN A 341 27.81 -2.11 -4.58
CA GLN A 341 26.36 -1.85 -4.55
C GLN A 341 25.57 -3.01 -3.92
N THR A 342 25.99 -4.25 -4.19
CA THR A 342 25.31 -5.47 -3.72
C THR A 342 25.50 -5.74 -2.23
N MET A 343 26.49 -5.11 -1.56
CA MET A 343 26.72 -5.33 -0.12
C MET A 343 25.53 -4.90 0.74
N SER A 344 24.87 -3.79 0.41
CA SER A 344 23.69 -3.32 1.16
C SER A 344 22.51 -4.27 0.99
N VAL A 345 22.30 -4.77 -0.24
CA VAL A 345 21.27 -5.77 -0.58
C VAL A 345 21.50 -7.08 0.19
N ALA A 346 22.74 -7.59 0.17
CA ALA A 346 23.09 -8.84 0.85
C ALA A 346 22.97 -8.77 2.38
N ARG A 347 23.06 -7.57 2.95
CA ARG A 347 23.01 -7.32 4.41
C ARG A 347 21.62 -6.93 4.92
N ARG A 348 20.62 -6.78 4.04
CA ARG A 348 19.25 -6.43 4.41
C ARG A 348 18.63 -7.49 5.32
N VAL A 349 17.82 -7.08 6.31
CA VAL A 349 17.20 -7.98 7.30
C VAL A 349 16.26 -8.97 6.60
N ARG A 350 15.41 -8.45 5.71
CA ARG A 350 14.40 -9.19 4.93
C ARG A 350 14.88 -9.50 3.49
N GLY A 351 16.15 -9.85 3.31
CA GLY A 351 16.73 -10.14 2.00
C GLY A 351 16.21 -11.44 1.35
N ALA A 352 15.98 -11.41 0.03
CA ALA A 352 15.41 -12.51 -0.75
C ALA A 352 16.20 -13.84 -0.69
N LEU A 353 17.48 -13.79 -0.30
CA LEU A 353 18.37 -14.96 -0.25
C LEU A 353 18.10 -15.90 0.94
N ARG A 354 17.17 -15.59 1.86
CA ARG A 354 17.03 -16.32 3.13
C ARG A 354 16.08 -17.53 3.10
N GLN A 355 15.12 -17.63 2.16
CA GLN A 355 14.24 -18.80 2.02
C GLN A 355 13.79 -18.94 0.55
N ALA A 356 14.42 -19.82 -0.23
CA ALA A 356 14.21 -19.92 -1.68
C ALA A 356 12.89 -20.61 -2.09
N ASP A 357 12.33 -21.48 -1.24
CA ASP A 357 11.24 -22.39 -1.67
C ASP A 357 9.84 -21.97 -1.19
N LYS A 358 9.74 -21.19 -0.10
CA LYS A 358 8.46 -20.75 0.48
C LYS A 358 8.06 -19.37 -0.04
N PRO A 359 6.81 -19.16 -0.52
CA PRO A 359 6.33 -17.84 -0.90
C PRO A 359 6.41 -16.89 0.30
N ARG A 360 6.96 -15.69 0.09
CA ARG A 360 6.97 -14.66 1.12
C ARG A 360 5.54 -14.18 1.37
N PHE A 361 5.19 -13.98 2.64
CA PHE A 361 3.89 -13.42 2.98
C PHE A 361 3.79 -11.96 2.53
N VAL A 362 2.73 -11.61 1.80
CA VAL A 362 2.49 -10.24 1.32
C VAL A 362 1.18 -9.70 1.92
N SER A 363 1.23 -8.51 2.51
CA SER A 363 0.03 -7.84 3.05
C SER A 363 -0.16 -6.44 2.48
N ALA A 364 -1.33 -6.17 1.92
CA ALA A 364 -1.67 -4.84 1.42
C ALA A 364 -2.85 -4.22 2.18
N PHE A 365 -2.81 -2.88 2.33
CA PHE A 365 -3.88 -2.07 2.89
C PHE A 365 -4.30 -1.02 1.85
N CYS A 366 -5.31 -1.33 1.05
CA CYS A 366 -5.84 -0.45 0.01
C CYS A 366 -6.78 0.60 0.58
N GLN A 367 -6.88 1.71 -0.14
CA GLN A 367 -7.93 2.69 0.05
C GLN A 367 -9.28 2.19 -0.46
N THR A 368 -10.34 2.85 -0.02
CA THR A 368 -11.66 2.76 -0.63
C THR A 368 -12.09 4.16 -1.07
N ASN A 369 -13.13 4.71 -0.47
CA ASN A 369 -13.64 6.05 -0.61
C ASN A 369 -13.21 6.87 0.61
N CYS A 370 -11.96 7.33 0.61
CA CYS A 370 -11.36 8.06 1.73
C CYS A 370 -11.43 9.60 1.60
N GLY A 371 -12.09 10.15 0.58
CA GLY A 371 -12.00 11.56 0.20
C GLY A 371 -12.27 12.56 1.33
N ASP A 372 -13.19 12.26 2.24
CA ASP A 372 -13.53 13.10 3.40
C ASP A 372 -13.11 12.44 4.74
N VAL A 373 -12.18 11.48 4.70
CA VAL A 373 -11.85 10.61 5.84
C VAL A 373 -10.40 10.81 6.28
N SER A 374 -10.22 11.34 7.50
CA SER A 374 -8.93 11.64 8.11
C SER A 374 -8.51 10.60 9.17
N PRO A 375 -7.21 10.28 9.32
CA PRO A 375 -6.68 9.48 10.43
C PRO A 375 -6.53 10.27 11.74
N ASN A 376 -6.73 11.60 11.70
CA ASN A 376 -6.52 12.50 12.82
C ASN A 376 -7.72 12.54 13.77
N VAL A 377 -7.93 11.40 14.45
CA VAL A 377 -9.18 11.06 15.16
C VAL A 377 -9.49 11.87 16.41
N LEU A 378 -8.56 12.69 16.92
CA LEU A 378 -8.85 13.55 18.07
C LEU A 378 -9.68 14.79 17.69
N GLY A 379 -9.81 15.09 16.39
CA GLY A 379 -10.54 16.24 15.87
C GLY A 379 -9.62 17.40 15.46
N ALA A 380 -10.22 18.47 14.93
CA ALA A 380 -9.51 19.64 14.43
C ALA A 380 -9.57 20.81 15.41
N PHE A 381 -8.40 21.38 15.72
CA PHE A 381 -8.24 22.44 16.71
C PHE A 381 -7.30 23.54 16.21
N CYS A 382 -7.52 24.73 16.73
CA CYS A 382 -6.65 25.87 16.56
C CYS A 382 -5.35 25.68 17.34
N THR A 383 -4.23 25.79 16.66
CA THR A 383 -2.89 25.57 17.24
C THR A 383 -2.47 26.65 18.22
N ASP A 384 -3.02 27.86 18.11
CA ASP A 384 -2.75 29.01 18.96
C ASP A 384 -3.59 29.04 20.25
N THR A 385 -4.88 28.76 20.15
CA THR A 385 -5.85 28.88 21.25
C THR A 385 -6.25 27.54 21.87
N GLY A 386 -6.04 26.43 21.16
CA GLY A 386 -6.50 25.10 21.57
C GLY A 386 -8.00 24.87 21.42
N LEU A 387 -8.77 25.86 20.94
CA LEU A 387 -10.21 25.73 20.70
C LEU A 387 -10.51 24.88 19.45
N PRO A 388 -11.68 24.22 19.36
CA PRO A 388 -12.12 23.56 18.14
C PRO A 388 -12.16 24.54 16.96
N CYS A 389 -11.79 24.08 15.76
CA CYS A 389 -11.93 24.90 14.57
C CYS A 389 -13.39 25.21 14.23
N ASP A 390 -13.61 26.26 13.46
CA ASP A 390 -14.92 26.53 12.85
C ASP A 390 -15.41 25.34 12.02
N PHE A 391 -16.66 24.93 12.25
CA PHE A 391 -17.24 23.71 11.70
C PHE A 391 -17.47 23.77 10.18
N ASN A 392 -17.83 24.94 9.65
CA ASN A 392 -18.21 25.10 8.26
C ASN A 392 -17.02 25.40 7.34
N HIS A 393 -16.02 26.12 7.85
CA HIS A 393 -14.92 26.63 7.04
C HIS A 393 -13.54 26.11 7.47
N SER A 394 -13.45 25.37 8.58
CA SER A 394 -12.19 24.88 9.15
C SER A 394 -11.18 26.00 9.37
N THR A 395 -11.62 27.02 10.11
CA THR A 395 -10.81 28.21 10.40
C THR A 395 -10.68 28.50 11.88
N CYS A 396 -9.67 29.30 12.22
CA CYS A 396 -9.32 29.82 13.54
C CYS A 396 -9.15 31.33 13.38
N GLY A 397 -10.00 32.12 14.05
CA GLY A 397 -10.03 33.57 13.82
C GLY A 397 -10.33 33.95 12.36
N GLY A 398 -11.05 33.09 11.63
CA GLY A 398 -11.37 33.28 10.21
C GLY A 398 -10.25 32.92 9.24
N LYS A 399 -9.15 32.29 9.70
CA LYS A 399 -8.00 31.84 8.91
C LYS A 399 -7.80 30.32 8.99
N ASN A 400 -7.45 29.64 7.90
CA ASN A 400 -7.32 28.18 7.87
C ASN A 400 -5.95 27.69 8.39
N GLU A 401 -4.91 28.52 8.34
CA GLU A 401 -3.51 28.12 8.54
C GLU A 401 -3.23 27.59 9.95
N LEU A 402 -4.09 27.90 10.93
CA LEU A 402 -3.94 27.46 12.31
C LEU A 402 -4.84 26.28 12.66
N CYS A 403 -5.74 25.85 11.78
CA CYS A 403 -6.68 24.76 12.02
C CYS A 403 -6.09 23.41 11.61
N TYR A 404 -5.73 22.58 12.59
CA TYR A 404 -5.12 21.27 12.37
C TYR A 404 -5.88 20.14 13.02
N GLY A 405 -6.06 19.06 12.26
CA GLY A 405 -6.45 17.74 12.76
C GLY A 405 -5.35 17.17 13.65
N ARG A 406 -5.73 16.54 14.77
CA ARG A 406 -4.79 15.92 15.70
C ARG A 406 -4.90 14.39 15.68
N GLY A 407 -3.77 13.73 15.40
CA GLY A 407 -3.63 12.29 15.53
C GLY A 407 -3.63 11.81 16.99
N PRO A 408 -3.84 10.52 17.25
CA PRO A 408 -3.93 9.97 18.61
C PRO A 408 -2.60 10.01 19.39
N GLY A 409 -1.48 10.22 18.72
CA GLY A 409 -0.15 10.37 19.33
C GLY A 409 0.30 11.83 19.45
N TYR A 410 -0.55 12.82 19.12
CA TYR A 410 -0.21 14.25 19.15
C TYR A 410 0.47 14.62 20.48
N LEU A 411 1.62 15.30 20.48
CA LEU A 411 2.28 16.00 19.36
C LEU A 411 3.17 15.14 18.44
N ASP A 412 3.30 13.83 18.66
CA ASP A 412 4.15 12.94 17.86
C ASP A 412 3.39 12.32 16.68
N GLU A 413 3.74 12.73 15.47
CA GLU A 413 3.18 12.21 14.21
C GLU A 413 3.62 10.77 13.91
N PHE A 414 4.82 10.37 14.33
CA PHE A 414 5.29 8.99 14.17
C PHE A 414 4.49 8.06 15.09
N GLU A 415 4.21 8.51 16.31
CA GLU A 415 3.37 7.75 17.24
C GLU A 415 1.91 7.71 16.77
N SER A 416 1.39 8.82 16.23
CA SER A 416 0.06 8.84 15.60
C SER A 416 -0.03 7.82 14.45
N THR A 417 0.99 7.80 13.59
CA THR A 417 1.13 6.84 12.49
C THR A 417 1.20 5.40 13.00
N ARG A 418 1.97 5.15 14.06
CA ARG A 418 2.08 3.83 14.71
C ARG A 418 0.72 3.36 15.24
N ILE A 419 0.01 4.21 15.98
CA ILE A 419 -1.28 3.88 16.60
C ILE A 419 -2.35 3.60 15.53
N ILE A 420 -2.48 4.45 14.51
CA ILE A 420 -3.48 4.25 13.45
C ILE A 420 -3.14 3.04 12.59
N GLY A 421 -1.86 2.82 12.27
CA GLY A 421 -1.40 1.61 11.58
C GLY A 421 -1.66 0.35 12.40
N GLU A 422 -1.40 0.37 13.70
CA GLU A 422 -1.66 -0.74 14.61
C GLU A 422 -3.15 -1.07 14.75
N ARG A 423 -4.04 -0.05 14.81
CA ARG A 423 -5.49 -0.25 14.83
C ARG A 423 -5.97 -0.99 13.58
N GLN A 424 -5.48 -0.58 12.40
CA GLN A 424 -5.78 -1.26 11.13
C GLN A 424 -5.22 -2.69 11.11
N PHE A 425 -3.95 -2.87 11.48
CA PHE A 425 -3.28 -4.16 11.56
C PHE A 425 -4.02 -5.15 12.48
N ARG A 426 -4.36 -4.75 13.71
CA ARG A 426 -5.03 -5.62 14.67
C ARG A 426 -6.40 -6.08 14.18
N LYS A 427 -7.15 -5.19 13.51
CA LYS A 427 -8.41 -5.58 12.87
C LYS A 427 -8.18 -6.54 11.71
N ALA A 428 -7.16 -6.33 10.89
CA ALA A 428 -6.82 -7.25 9.82
C ALA A 428 -6.46 -8.65 10.35
N VAL A 429 -5.67 -8.75 11.43
CA VAL A 429 -5.36 -10.04 12.10
C VAL A 429 -6.64 -10.74 12.57
N ASP A 430 -7.51 -10.01 13.29
CA ASP A 430 -8.80 -10.51 13.78
C ASP A 430 -9.66 -11.08 12.63
N LEU A 431 -9.76 -10.35 11.51
CA LEU A 431 -10.49 -10.79 10.33
C LEU A 431 -9.81 -11.98 9.63
N PHE A 432 -8.49 -12.00 9.56
CA PHE A 432 -7.70 -13.02 8.89
C PHE A 432 -7.78 -14.38 9.59
N GLU A 433 -7.75 -14.38 10.93
CA GLU A 433 -7.89 -15.57 11.75
C GLU A 433 -9.31 -16.14 11.68
N LYS A 434 -10.33 -15.27 11.57
CA LYS A 434 -11.75 -15.65 11.56
C LYS A 434 -12.35 -15.86 10.16
N ALA A 435 -11.61 -15.59 9.08
CA ALA A 435 -12.11 -15.69 7.72
C ALA A 435 -12.52 -17.13 7.38
N SER A 436 -13.79 -17.33 7.02
CA SER A 436 -14.38 -18.65 6.73
C SER A 436 -15.18 -18.69 5.43
N GLU A 437 -15.61 -17.54 4.90
CA GLU A 437 -16.31 -17.46 3.62
C GLU A 437 -15.30 -17.59 2.48
N GLN A 438 -15.30 -18.74 1.79
CA GLN A 438 -14.45 -18.98 0.63
C GLN A 438 -15.06 -18.35 -0.62
N LEU A 439 -14.24 -17.61 -1.38
CA LEU A 439 -14.65 -17.08 -2.67
C LEU A 439 -14.80 -18.21 -3.70
N LYS A 440 -15.85 -18.14 -4.51
CA LYS A 440 -16.15 -19.13 -5.55
C LYS A 440 -16.75 -18.46 -6.79
N GLY A 441 -16.47 -19.02 -7.96
CA GLY A 441 -16.97 -18.54 -9.25
C GLY A 441 -15.83 -18.12 -10.18
N GLU A 442 -16.18 -17.46 -11.27
CA GLU A 442 -15.21 -17.06 -12.29
C GLU A 442 -14.39 -15.81 -11.92
N VAL A 443 -13.27 -15.65 -12.60
CA VAL A 443 -12.50 -14.40 -12.68
C VAL A 443 -12.93 -13.65 -13.94
N ASP A 444 -13.37 -12.40 -13.82
CA ASP A 444 -13.73 -11.59 -14.98
C ASP A 444 -13.40 -10.11 -14.78
N TYR A 445 -13.40 -9.31 -15.84
CA TYR A 445 -13.08 -7.89 -15.78
C TYR A 445 -13.69 -7.11 -16.94
N ARG A 446 -13.98 -5.82 -16.73
CA ARG A 446 -14.26 -4.86 -17.82
C ARG A 446 -13.49 -3.58 -17.56
N HIS A 447 -13.09 -2.91 -18.63
CA HIS A 447 -12.35 -1.66 -18.61
C HIS A 447 -12.80 -0.78 -19.78
N THR A 448 -12.77 0.53 -19.58
CA THR A 448 -12.93 1.50 -20.67
C THR A 448 -12.28 2.83 -20.29
N TYR A 449 -11.83 3.57 -21.30
CA TYR A 449 -11.40 4.96 -21.19
C TYR A 449 -12.55 5.89 -21.57
N ILE A 450 -12.84 6.87 -20.71
CA ILE A 450 -13.98 7.77 -20.90
C ILE A 450 -13.50 9.21 -20.82
N ASP A 451 -13.90 10.03 -21.78
CA ASP A 451 -13.71 11.47 -21.72
C ASP A 451 -14.77 12.12 -20.80
N PHE A 452 -14.32 12.60 -19.65
CA PHE A 452 -15.15 13.26 -18.63
C PHE A 452 -15.32 14.77 -18.87
N SER A 453 -14.77 15.33 -19.96
CA SER A 453 -14.89 16.76 -20.21
C SER A 453 -16.32 17.19 -20.57
N GLN A 454 -17.09 16.35 -21.26
CA GLN A 454 -18.48 16.66 -21.68
C GLN A 454 -19.37 15.41 -21.76
N LEU A 455 -19.10 14.40 -20.91
CA LEU A 455 -19.89 13.17 -20.85
C LEU A 455 -21.36 13.46 -20.53
N GLU A 456 -22.26 12.91 -21.34
CA GLU A 456 -23.71 12.97 -21.12
C GLU A 456 -24.15 11.96 -20.04
N VAL A 457 -24.90 12.45 -19.07
CA VAL A 457 -25.38 11.69 -17.91
C VAL A 457 -26.88 11.76 -17.85
N THR A 458 -27.54 10.60 -17.87
CA THR A 458 -28.99 10.50 -17.74
C THR A 458 -29.38 10.37 -16.28
N LEU A 459 -30.05 11.37 -15.74
CA LEU A 459 -30.59 11.38 -14.38
C LEU A 459 -32.06 10.98 -14.39
N THR A 460 -32.48 10.17 -13.42
CA THR A 460 -33.88 9.80 -13.22
C THR A 460 -34.54 10.77 -12.26
N LYS A 461 -35.65 11.39 -12.67
CA LYS A 461 -36.41 12.34 -11.82
C LYS A 461 -37.27 11.62 -10.79
N VAL A 462 -37.40 12.26 -9.63
CA VAL A 462 -38.39 11.85 -8.61
C VAL A 462 -39.78 12.13 -9.19
N GLY A 463 -40.57 11.08 -9.44
CA GLY A 463 -41.92 11.19 -10.05
C GLY A 463 -42.05 10.60 -11.46
N GLY A 464 -40.97 10.09 -12.06
CA GLY A 464 -40.96 9.51 -13.40
C GLY A 464 -40.51 10.53 -14.47
N GLY A 465 -39.64 10.09 -15.37
CA GLY A 465 -38.98 10.93 -16.39
C GLY A 465 -37.45 10.92 -16.25
N SER A 466 -36.75 11.27 -17.33
CA SER A 466 -35.30 11.41 -17.36
C SER A 466 -34.88 12.82 -17.80
N GLU A 467 -33.73 13.27 -17.32
CA GLU A 467 -33.05 14.46 -17.85
C GLU A 467 -31.61 14.09 -18.21
N VAL A 468 -31.10 14.71 -19.27
CA VAL A 468 -29.70 14.54 -19.68
C VAL A 468 -28.94 15.79 -19.24
N VAL A 469 -27.98 15.60 -18.34
CA VAL A 469 -27.02 16.62 -17.93
C VAL A 469 -25.65 16.29 -18.50
N LYS A 470 -24.68 17.19 -18.35
CA LYS A 470 -23.30 16.96 -18.79
C LYS A 470 -22.31 17.17 -17.64
N THR A 471 -21.21 16.43 -17.70
CA THR A 471 -19.99 16.80 -16.98
C THR A 471 -19.33 18.02 -17.65
N CYS A 472 -18.35 18.61 -16.95
CA CYS A 472 -17.66 19.82 -17.37
C CYS A 472 -16.18 19.55 -17.63
N PRO A 473 -15.51 20.35 -18.50
CA PRO A 473 -14.06 20.41 -18.52
C PRO A 473 -13.51 20.66 -17.11
N ALA A 474 -12.38 20.03 -16.78
CA ALA A 474 -11.83 20.04 -15.44
C ALA A 474 -11.61 21.46 -14.90
N ALA A 475 -12.02 21.73 -13.66
CA ALA A 475 -11.72 22.98 -12.97
C ALA A 475 -11.60 22.78 -11.45
N MET A 476 -10.73 23.56 -10.82
CA MET A 476 -10.55 23.60 -9.36
C MET A 476 -11.15 24.87 -8.78
N GLY A 477 -11.90 24.73 -7.70
CA GLY A 477 -12.55 25.84 -7.00
C GLY A 477 -11.61 26.60 -6.07
N PHE A 478 -12.04 27.74 -5.53
CA PHE A 478 -11.23 28.52 -4.57
C PHE A 478 -10.85 27.71 -3.32
N ALA A 479 -11.79 26.93 -2.76
CA ALA A 479 -11.53 26.11 -1.58
C ALA A 479 -10.51 24.98 -1.81
N PHE A 480 -10.08 24.70 -3.04
CA PHE A 480 -8.91 23.85 -3.29
C PHE A 480 -7.65 24.42 -2.62
N ALA A 481 -7.42 25.74 -2.76
CA ALA A 481 -6.24 26.38 -2.18
C ALA A 481 -6.32 26.52 -0.63
N ALA A 482 -7.48 26.27 -0.04
CA ALA A 482 -7.65 26.26 1.41
C ALA A 482 -7.07 25.00 2.09
N GLY A 483 -6.76 23.95 1.33
CA GLY A 483 -6.36 22.66 1.89
C GLY A 483 -7.41 22.07 2.83
N THR A 484 -6.98 21.18 3.73
CA THR A 484 -7.86 20.54 4.72
C THR A 484 -7.32 20.68 6.12
N THR A 485 -8.04 20.16 7.12
CA THR A 485 -7.51 20.08 8.49
C THR A 485 -6.29 19.16 8.61
N ASP A 486 -6.07 18.24 7.67
CA ASP A 486 -4.89 17.35 7.68
C ASP A 486 -3.63 18.06 7.17
N GLY A 487 -3.83 19.12 6.38
CA GLY A 487 -2.78 19.94 5.81
C GLY A 487 -3.41 21.23 5.30
N PRO A 488 -3.50 22.27 6.13
CA PRO A 488 -4.14 23.51 5.74
C PRO A 488 -3.33 24.16 4.62
N GLY A 489 -4.07 24.85 3.76
CA GLY A 489 -3.53 25.71 2.71
C GLY A 489 -2.89 26.97 3.28
N ALA A 490 -2.74 27.97 2.43
CA ALA A 490 -2.15 29.26 2.80
C ALA A 490 -3.03 30.41 2.30
N PHE A 491 -2.70 31.62 2.73
CA PHE A 491 -3.39 32.86 2.36
C PHE A 491 -4.82 32.94 2.89
N ASP A 492 -5.64 33.84 2.35
CA ASP A 492 -7.00 34.11 2.76
C ASP A 492 -8.05 33.09 2.23
N PHE A 493 -7.60 31.96 1.66
CA PHE A 493 -8.48 30.90 1.18
C PHE A 493 -9.15 30.15 2.34
N LYS A 494 -10.44 29.82 2.18
CA LYS A 494 -11.24 29.11 3.18
C LYS A 494 -12.02 27.99 2.53
N GLN A 495 -12.27 26.92 3.27
CA GLN A 495 -13.20 25.90 2.80
C GLN A 495 -14.64 26.44 2.85
N GLY A 496 -15.47 26.01 1.91
CA GLY A 496 -16.85 26.50 1.81
C GLY A 496 -17.00 27.82 1.05
N ASP A 497 -15.94 28.32 0.42
CA ASP A 497 -16.00 29.54 -0.40
C ASP A 497 -16.66 29.24 -1.75
N ASP A 498 -17.91 29.69 -1.89
CA ASP A 498 -18.73 29.60 -3.11
C ASP A 498 -18.76 30.90 -3.92
N GLN A 499 -18.17 31.99 -3.40
CA GLN A 499 -18.15 33.29 -4.07
C GLN A 499 -16.80 33.55 -4.75
N GLY A 500 -15.69 33.30 -4.06
CA GLY A 500 -14.34 33.63 -4.50
C GLY A 500 -14.00 35.13 -4.40
N ASN A 501 -12.86 35.45 -3.80
CA ASN A 501 -12.35 36.82 -3.62
C ASN A 501 -11.93 37.49 -4.97
N PRO A 502 -12.33 38.76 -5.23
CA PRO A 502 -11.88 39.57 -6.38
C PRO A 502 -10.38 39.55 -6.67
N PHE A 503 -9.52 39.58 -5.64
CA PHE A 503 -8.06 39.58 -5.83
C PHE A 503 -7.58 38.32 -6.56
N TRP A 504 -8.01 37.14 -6.12
CA TRP A 504 -7.61 35.87 -6.72
C TRP A 504 -8.27 35.63 -8.08
N ARG A 505 -9.43 36.23 -8.36
CA ARG A 505 -10.01 36.24 -9.71
C ARG A 505 -9.07 36.97 -10.69
N LEU A 506 -8.51 38.12 -10.29
CA LEU A 506 -7.53 38.85 -11.10
C LEU A 506 -6.27 37.99 -11.36
N VAL A 507 -5.72 37.33 -10.32
CA VAL A 507 -4.54 36.47 -10.46
C VAL A 507 -4.83 35.27 -11.38
N ARG A 508 -5.98 34.63 -11.23
CA ARG A 508 -6.45 33.57 -12.14
C ARG A 508 -6.53 34.06 -13.58
N ASP A 509 -7.09 35.25 -13.81
CA ASP A 509 -7.34 35.79 -15.14
C ASP A 509 -6.04 36.09 -15.91
N VAL A 510 -4.92 36.28 -15.21
CA VAL A 510 -3.57 36.34 -15.82
C VAL A 510 -3.13 34.98 -16.37
N LEU A 511 -3.53 33.87 -15.73
CA LEU A 511 -3.24 32.51 -16.20
C LEU A 511 -4.22 32.06 -17.28
N LYS A 512 -5.51 32.10 -16.97
CA LYS A 512 -6.62 31.72 -17.86
C LYS A 512 -7.94 32.21 -17.26
N THR A 513 -8.62 33.11 -17.96
CA THR A 513 -10.01 33.50 -17.62
C THR A 513 -10.98 32.38 -18.05
N PRO A 514 -11.78 31.81 -17.11
CA PRO A 514 -12.83 30.86 -17.46
C PRO A 514 -13.93 31.55 -18.26
N ASP A 515 -14.40 30.92 -19.34
CA ASP A 515 -15.52 31.44 -20.10
C ASP A 515 -16.87 31.23 -19.40
N LYS A 516 -17.93 31.88 -19.88
CA LYS A 516 -19.26 31.78 -19.28
C LYS A 516 -19.82 30.36 -19.29
N LYS A 517 -19.55 29.57 -20.34
CA LYS A 517 -20.03 28.19 -20.44
C LYS A 517 -19.40 27.33 -19.34
N GLN A 518 -18.11 27.50 -19.10
CA GLN A 518 -17.36 26.80 -18.08
C GLN A 518 -17.81 27.20 -16.66
N VAL A 519 -18.04 28.49 -16.41
CA VAL A 519 -18.60 28.99 -15.14
C VAL A 519 -20.00 28.42 -14.90
N ASP A 520 -20.88 28.49 -15.90
CA ASP A 520 -22.27 28.00 -15.78
C ASP A 520 -22.30 26.48 -15.56
N CYS A 521 -21.41 25.72 -16.21
CA CYS A 521 -21.31 24.26 -16.03
C CYS A 521 -20.84 23.87 -14.62
N GLN A 522 -19.81 24.57 -14.11
CA GLN A 522 -19.21 24.29 -12.80
C GLN A 522 -20.02 24.88 -11.64
N HIS A 523 -21.06 25.68 -11.87
CA HIS A 523 -21.83 26.32 -10.81
C HIS A 523 -22.30 25.30 -9.73
N PRO A 524 -22.19 25.61 -8.42
CA PRO A 524 -21.80 26.89 -7.82
C PRO A 524 -20.28 27.08 -7.59
N LYS A 525 -19.41 26.20 -8.10
CA LYS A 525 -17.96 26.31 -7.85
C LYS A 525 -17.40 27.63 -8.42
N PRO A 526 -16.81 28.50 -7.59
CA PRO A 526 -16.03 29.62 -8.08
C PRO A 526 -14.70 29.08 -8.60
N ILE A 527 -14.48 29.12 -9.92
CA ILE A 527 -13.28 28.55 -10.55
C ILE A 527 -12.05 29.38 -10.18
N LEU A 528 -11.06 28.73 -9.54
CA LEU A 528 -9.72 29.26 -9.29
C LEU A 528 -8.74 28.86 -10.38
N LEU A 529 -8.78 27.61 -10.85
CA LEU A 529 -7.93 27.10 -11.94
C LEU A 529 -8.79 26.38 -12.97
N ASP A 530 -8.76 26.85 -14.22
CA ASP A 530 -9.52 26.29 -15.35
C ASP A 530 -8.73 25.19 -16.07
N THR A 531 -8.34 24.15 -15.33
CA THR A 531 -7.30 23.19 -15.74
C THR A 531 -7.64 22.37 -16.99
N GLY A 532 -8.92 22.20 -17.31
CA GLY A 532 -9.38 21.55 -18.54
C GLY A 532 -9.07 22.35 -19.80
N GLU A 533 -9.09 23.69 -19.68
CA GLU A 533 -8.86 24.64 -20.77
C GLU A 533 -7.43 25.21 -20.81
N MET A 534 -6.57 24.77 -19.87
CA MET A 534 -5.16 25.13 -19.78
C MET A 534 -4.28 24.07 -20.47
N LYS A 535 -3.74 24.43 -21.64
CA LYS A 535 -3.01 23.52 -22.54
C LYS A 535 -1.52 23.84 -22.70
N GLN A 536 -1.02 24.88 -22.03
CA GLN A 536 0.38 25.32 -22.09
C GLN A 536 1.06 25.11 -20.74
N PRO A 537 2.28 24.52 -20.67
CA PRO A 537 3.07 23.98 -21.79
C PRO A 537 2.51 22.67 -22.41
N TYR A 538 1.62 21.99 -21.69
CA TYR A 538 0.81 20.85 -22.11
C TYR A 538 -0.38 20.72 -21.14
N ASP A 539 -1.20 19.67 -21.25
CA ASP A 539 -2.41 19.50 -20.44
C ASP A 539 -2.18 19.61 -18.93
N TRP A 540 -3.01 20.43 -18.26
CA TRP A 540 -2.92 20.66 -16.81
C TRP A 540 -3.64 19.60 -15.97
N ALA A 541 -4.69 18.98 -16.49
CA ALA A 541 -5.46 17.92 -15.83
C ALA A 541 -5.89 16.85 -16.84
N PRO A 542 -6.16 15.61 -16.40
CA PRO A 542 -6.74 14.59 -17.27
C PRO A 542 -8.15 14.99 -17.73
N SER A 543 -8.48 14.66 -18.97
CA SER A 543 -9.87 14.62 -19.47
C SER A 543 -10.36 13.19 -19.67
N VAL A 544 -9.47 12.31 -20.11
CA VAL A 544 -9.74 10.88 -20.33
C VAL A 544 -9.35 10.08 -19.10
N LEU A 545 -10.30 9.32 -18.56
CA LEU A 545 -10.15 8.54 -17.34
C LEU A 545 -10.38 7.04 -17.59
N PRO A 546 -9.49 6.15 -17.10
CA PRO A 546 -9.76 4.73 -17.02
C PRO A 546 -10.74 4.43 -15.89
N ILE A 547 -11.77 3.66 -16.19
CA ILE A 547 -12.59 2.98 -15.18
C ILE A 547 -12.56 1.48 -15.42
N GLN A 548 -12.57 0.71 -14.33
CA GLN A 548 -12.40 -0.74 -14.41
C GLN A 548 -13.17 -1.44 -13.28
N ILE A 549 -13.80 -2.56 -13.64
CA ILE A 549 -14.42 -3.51 -12.71
C ILE A 549 -13.66 -4.82 -12.79
N LEU A 550 -13.21 -5.34 -11.65
CA LEU A 550 -12.58 -6.65 -11.53
C LEU A 550 -13.46 -7.56 -10.69
N ARG A 551 -13.58 -8.82 -11.09
CA ARG A 551 -14.40 -9.85 -10.43
C ARG A 551 -13.54 -11.05 -10.08
N ILE A 552 -13.69 -11.52 -8.85
CA ILE A 552 -13.15 -12.78 -8.34
C ILE A 552 -14.29 -13.49 -7.61
N GLY A 553 -14.96 -14.42 -8.28
CA GLY A 553 -16.13 -15.08 -7.74
C GLY A 553 -17.26 -14.09 -7.45
N GLN A 554 -17.69 -14.02 -6.18
CA GLN A 554 -18.67 -13.04 -5.69
C GLN A 554 -18.05 -11.75 -5.10
N PHE A 555 -16.73 -11.56 -5.25
CA PHE A 555 -16.03 -10.34 -4.87
C PHE A 555 -15.78 -9.45 -6.08
N VAL A 556 -16.19 -8.18 -5.99
CA VAL A 556 -16.12 -7.20 -7.09
C VAL A 556 -15.39 -5.95 -6.62
N ILE A 557 -14.36 -5.56 -7.37
CA ILE A 557 -13.53 -4.38 -7.12
C ILE A 557 -13.87 -3.31 -8.15
N LEU A 558 -14.19 -2.10 -7.69
CA LEU A 558 -14.42 -0.92 -8.52
C LEU A 558 -13.17 -0.03 -8.47
N SER A 559 -12.36 -0.11 -9.52
CA SER A 559 -11.14 0.67 -9.67
C SER A 559 -11.48 2.07 -10.18
N VAL A 560 -11.39 3.08 -9.30
CA VAL A 560 -11.76 4.47 -9.61
C VAL A 560 -10.54 5.40 -9.54
N PRO A 561 -10.40 6.36 -10.49
CA PRO A 561 -9.22 7.21 -10.58
C PRO A 561 -9.34 8.51 -9.77
N GLY A 562 -9.83 8.45 -8.54
CA GLY A 562 -9.99 9.63 -7.68
C GLY A 562 -10.42 9.32 -6.25
N GLU A 563 -10.55 10.37 -5.44
CA GLU A 563 -10.89 10.32 -4.03
C GLU A 563 -12.38 10.50 -3.80
N PHE A 564 -13.10 9.39 -3.71
CA PHE A 564 -14.53 9.41 -3.42
C PHE A 564 -14.76 9.77 -1.96
N THR A 565 -15.66 10.72 -1.70
CA THR A 565 -16.18 10.96 -0.35
C THR A 565 -16.95 9.73 0.16
N THR A 566 -17.23 9.72 1.46
CA THR A 566 -17.96 8.64 2.13
C THR A 566 -19.28 8.33 1.42
N MET A 567 -20.12 9.34 1.17
CA MET A 567 -21.42 9.11 0.54
C MET A 567 -21.30 8.80 -0.95
N SER A 568 -20.34 9.40 -1.65
CA SER A 568 -20.05 9.06 -3.05
C SER A 568 -19.72 7.59 -3.23
N GLY A 569 -18.85 7.06 -2.36
CA GLY A 569 -18.49 5.65 -2.38
C GLY A 569 -19.68 4.72 -2.06
N ARG A 570 -20.51 5.09 -1.07
CA ARG A 570 -21.73 4.35 -0.73
C ARG A 570 -22.69 4.27 -1.91
N ARG A 571 -22.96 5.39 -2.57
CA ARG A 571 -23.86 5.46 -3.74
C ARG A 571 -23.35 4.59 -4.89
N LEU A 572 -22.06 4.69 -5.22
CA LEU A 572 -21.46 3.87 -6.28
C LEU A 572 -21.54 2.37 -5.98
N ARG A 573 -21.10 1.93 -4.78
CA ARG A 573 -21.18 0.51 -4.38
C ARG A 573 -22.61 -0.02 -4.42
N ASN A 574 -23.56 0.75 -3.91
CA ASN A 574 -24.97 0.36 -3.89
C ASN A 574 -25.55 0.25 -5.29
N ALA A 575 -25.25 1.19 -6.19
CA ALA A 575 -25.72 1.17 -7.57
C ALA A 575 -25.20 -0.05 -8.33
N VAL A 576 -23.90 -0.35 -8.23
CA VAL A 576 -23.30 -1.53 -8.86
C VAL A 576 -23.83 -2.82 -8.23
N LYS A 577 -23.86 -2.94 -6.90
CA LYS A 577 -24.38 -4.12 -6.21
C LYS A 577 -25.84 -4.40 -6.57
N THR A 578 -26.62 -3.34 -6.81
CA THR A 578 -28.01 -3.46 -7.26
C THR A 578 -28.11 -4.04 -8.68
N VAL A 579 -27.28 -3.57 -9.61
CA VAL A 579 -27.24 -4.12 -10.98
C VAL A 579 -26.82 -5.59 -10.96
N LEU A 580 -25.76 -5.92 -10.22
CA LEU A 580 -25.27 -7.30 -10.08
C LEU A 580 -26.35 -8.23 -9.53
N THR A 581 -27.01 -7.86 -8.43
CA THR A 581 -27.97 -8.76 -7.77
C THR A 581 -29.33 -8.84 -8.47
N ARG A 582 -29.80 -7.77 -9.14
CA ARG A 582 -31.10 -7.77 -9.84
C ARG A 582 -31.05 -8.37 -11.24
N SER A 583 -29.92 -8.19 -11.93
CA SER A 583 -29.79 -8.60 -13.33
C SER A 583 -28.87 -9.79 -13.53
N GLY A 584 -28.18 -10.25 -12.47
CA GLY A 584 -27.19 -11.33 -12.50
C GLY A 584 -27.73 -12.75 -12.61
N ASN A 585 -28.99 -12.98 -12.98
CA ASN A 585 -29.57 -14.33 -13.18
C ASN A 585 -29.30 -15.35 -12.05
N GLY A 586 -29.19 -14.90 -10.80
CA GLY A 586 -28.91 -15.76 -9.63
C GLY A 586 -27.42 -16.01 -9.34
N GLU A 587 -26.51 -15.52 -10.19
CA GLU A 587 -25.06 -15.61 -10.00
C GLU A 587 -24.55 -14.74 -8.85
N PHE A 588 -25.18 -13.59 -8.65
CA PHE A 588 -24.87 -12.64 -7.57
C PHE A 588 -26.00 -12.65 -6.53
N GLY A 589 -25.66 -13.07 -5.31
CA GLY A 589 -26.59 -13.15 -4.18
C GLY A 589 -26.35 -12.09 -3.10
N SER A 590 -26.92 -12.32 -1.92
CA SER A 590 -26.73 -11.49 -0.72
C SER A 590 -25.26 -11.41 -0.29
N ASN A 591 -24.49 -12.48 -0.53
CA ASN A 591 -23.06 -12.60 -0.29
C ASN A 591 -22.17 -11.91 -1.35
N THR A 592 -22.74 -11.12 -2.27
CA THR A 592 -21.94 -10.31 -3.19
C THR A 592 -21.24 -9.18 -2.42
N HIS A 593 -19.91 -9.13 -2.52
CA HIS A 593 -19.10 -8.08 -1.91
C HIS A 593 -18.62 -7.12 -2.99
N VAL A 594 -18.97 -5.84 -2.85
CA VAL A 594 -18.49 -4.77 -3.73
C VAL A 594 -17.62 -3.84 -2.93
N VAL A 595 -16.36 -3.66 -3.34
CA VAL A 595 -15.41 -2.72 -2.74
C VAL A 595 -15.00 -1.67 -3.77
N ILE A 596 -14.59 -0.50 -3.31
CA ILE A 596 -13.96 0.51 -4.15
C ILE A 596 -12.45 0.43 -3.91
N ALA A 597 -11.68 0.54 -4.98
CA ALA A 597 -10.26 0.83 -4.95
C ALA A 597 -10.07 2.25 -5.50
N GLY A 598 -9.97 3.22 -4.59
CA GLY A 598 -9.67 4.60 -4.94
C GLY A 598 -8.27 4.76 -5.52
N LEU A 599 -7.99 5.91 -6.13
CA LEU A 599 -6.66 6.26 -6.63
C LEU A 599 -6.06 5.26 -7.63
N THR A 600 -6.91 4.62 -8.43
CA THR A 600 -6.53 3.51 -9.29
C THR A 600 -6.30 3.96 -10.73
N ASN A 601 -5.22 3.47 -11.35
CA ASN A 601 -4.76 3.65 -12.74
C ASN A 601 -4.37 5.08 -13.14
N THR A 602 -5.02 6.10 -12.59
CA THR A 602 -4.65 7.52 -12.72
C THR A 602 -5.20 8.32 -11.53
N TYR A 603 -5.04 9.65 -11.57
CA TYR A 603 -5.53 10.54 -10.53
C TYR A 603 -6.29 11.73 -11.12
N SER A 604 -7.51 11.95 -10.62
CA SER A 604 -8.41 13.02 -11.05
C SER A 604 -9.02 13.79 -9.87
N GLN A 605 -8.25 13.95 -8.79
CA GLN A 605 -8.67 14.65 -7.56
C GLN A 605 -9.87 13.95 -6.89
N TYR A 606 -10.89 14.70 -6.47
CA TYR A 606 -11.96 14.24 -5.59
C TYR A 606 -13.26 13.97 -6.33
N VAL A 607 -14.14 13.19 -5.71
CA VAL A 607 -15.51 12.95 -6.16
C VAL A 607 -16.45 13.12 -4.97
N ALA A 608 -17.12 14.27 -4.93
CA ALA A 608 -18.18 14.59 -3.99
C ALA A 608 -19.57 14.22 -4.55
N THR A 609 -20.55 14.03 -3.67
CA THR A 609 -21.95 13.97 -4.10
C THR A 609 -22.39 15.32 -4.64
N LEU A 610 -23.51 15.37 -5.38
CA LEU A 610 -24.08 16.65 -5.84
C LEU A 610 -24.30 17.60 -4.65
N GLU A 611 -24.79 17.04 -3.54
CA GLU A 611 -25.09 17.76 -2.31
C GLU A 611 -23.83 18.26 -1.60
N GLU A 612 -22.82 17.40 -1.43
CA GLU A 612 -21.52 17.81 -0.88
C GLU A 612 -20.83 18.86 -1.76
N TYR A 613 -20.96 18.73 -3.09
CA TYR A 613 -20.43 19.69 -4.06
C TYR A 613 -21.02 21.09 -3.88
N GLN A 614 -22.32 21.21 -3.55
CA GLN A 614 -22.94 22.53 -3.33
C GLN A 614 -22.28 23.30 -2.17
N VAL A 615 -21.69 22.60 -1.20
CA VAL A 615 -21.08 23.24 -0.02
C VAL A 615 -19.72 23.85 -0.37
N GLN A 616 -19.05 23.39 -1.44
CA GLN A 616 -17.72 23.87 -1.85
C GLN A 616 -16.66 23.88 -0.74
N ARG A 617 -16.67 22.85 0.12
CA ARG A 617 -15.48 22.48 0.90
C ARG A 617 -14.36 21.97 -0.02
N TYR A 618 -13.21 21.60 0.55
CA TYR A 618 -12.05 21.19 -0.22
C TYR A 618 -12.37 20.08 -1.24
N GLU A 619 -13.12 19.05 -0.84
CA GLU A 619 -13.48 17.92 -1.71
C GLU A 619 -14.44 18.34 -2.85
N GLY A 620 -15.39 19.23 -2.57
CA GLY A 620 -16.33 19.78 -3.56
C GLY A 620 -15.62 20.69 -4.58
N ALA A 621 -14.74 21.56 -4.12
CA ALA A 621 -13.93 22.41 -4.98
C ALA A 621 -12.92 21.62 -5.82
N SER A 622 -12.48 20.47 -5.33
CA SER A 622 -11.56 19.56 -6.01
C SER A 622 -12.27 18.49 -6.85
N THR A 623 -13.59 18.52 -6.95
CA THR A 623 -14.36 17.64 -7.85
C THR A 623 -14.31 18.18 -9.28
N LEU A 624 -13.34 17.74 -10.08
CA LEU A 624 -12.91 18.42 -11.31
C LEU A 624 -14.01 18.65 -12.34
N TYR A 625 -14.84 17.64 -12.61
CA TYR A 625 -15.74 17.63 -13.78
C TYR A 625 -17.16 18.14 -13.48
N GLY A 626 -17.28 18.98 -12.46
CA GLY A 626 -18.54 19.63 -12.11
C GLY A 626 -19.46 18.81 -11.20
N PRO A 627 -20.68 19.32 -10.95
CA PRO A 627 -21.62 18.78 -9.96
C PRO A 627 -22.09 17.35 -10.25
N HIS A 628 -22.01 16.91 -11.51
CA HIS A 628 -22.49 15.59 -11.95
C HIS A 628 -21.38 14.54 -12.10
N THR A 629 -20.17 14.82 -11.58
CA THR A 629 -19.03 13.89 -11.64
C THR A 629 -19.38 12.51 -11.04
N LEU A 630 -20.00 12.47 -9.85
CA LEU A 630 -20.41 11.20 -9.25
C LEU A 630 -21.46 10.46 -10.09
N SER A 631 -22.44 11.20 -10.62
CA SER A 631 -23.51 10.61 -11.44
C SER A 631 -22.95 9.98 -12.71
N ALA A 632 -21.95 10.61 -13.34
CA ALA A 632 -21.18 10.04 -14.44
C ALA A 632 -20.54 8.71 -14.04
N TYR A 633 -19.78 8.68 -12.94
CA TYR A 633 -19.18 7.43 -12.47
C TYR A 633 -20.22 6.34 -12.22
N ILE A 634 -21.33 6.65 -11.54
CA ILE A 634 -22.41 5.68 -11.30
C ILE A 634 -22.94 5.11 -12.61
N GLN A 635 -23.27 5.96 -13.58
CA GLN A 635 -23.79 5.54 -14.89
C GLN A 635 -22.81 4.59 -15.59
N GLU A 636 -21.53 4.97 -15.67
CA GLU A 636 -20.53 4.21 -16.43
C GLU A 636 -20.18 2.89 -15.74
N PHE A 637 -20.12 2.84 -14.41
CA PHE A 637 -19.94 1.59 -13.67
C PHE A 637 -21.17 0.67 -13.76
N GLN A 638 -22.39 1.20 -13.85
CA GLN A 638 -23.58 0.39 -14.12
C GLN A 638 -23.52 -0.25 -15.52
N LYS A 639 -23.01 0.46 -16.53
CA LYS A 639 -22.76 -0.12 -17.86
C LYS A 639 -21.72 -1.23 -17.79
N LEU A 640 -20.59 -1.01 -17.10
CA LEU A 640 -19.57 -2.05 -16.91
C LEU A 640 -20.11 -3.28 -16.19
N ALA A 641 -20.88 -3.10 -15.11
CA ALA A 641 -21.51 -4.20 -14.37
C ALA A 641 -22.51 -4.97 -15.24
N THR A 642 -23.28 -4.27 -16.07
CA THR A 642 -24.23 -4.91 -17.00
C THR A 642 -23.49 -5.73 -18.06
N ALA A 643 -22.40 -5.21 -18.62
CA ALA A 643 -21.57 -5.92 -19.59
C ALA A 643 -20.83 -7.13 -18.97
N LEU A 644 -20.43 -7.01 -17.70
CA LEU A 644 -19.87 -8.10 -16.90
C LEU A 644 -20.87 -9.27 -16.84
N ILE A 645 -22.07 -9.01 -16.34
CA ILE A 645 -23.15 -10.01 -16.20
C ILE A 645 -23.52 -10.67 -17.54
N LYS A 646 -23.55 -9.88 -18.63
CA LYS A 646 -23.91 -10.38 -19.97
C LYS A 646 -22.77 -11.13 -20.67
N GLY A 647 -21.56 -11.19 -20.09
CA GLY A 647 -20.38 -11.74 -20.77
C GLY A 647 -19.98 -10.94 -22.01
N GLN A 648 -20.41 -9.68 -22.13
CA GLN A 648 -20.21 -8.85 -23.33
C GLN A 648 -18.96 -7.98 -23.19
N PRO A 649 -18.14 -7.82 -24.25
CA PRO A 649 -17.05 -6.87 -24.24
C PRO A 649 -17.58 -5.43 -24.12
N VAL A 650 -16.72 -4.54 -23.63
CA VAL A 650 -16.97 -3.08 -23.60
C VAL A 650 -16.00 -2.42 -24.56
N GLU A 651 -16.44 -1.37 -25.25
CA GLU A 651 -15.57 -0.57 -26.10
C GLU A 651 -14.43 0.04 -25.27
N ALA A 652 -13.19 -0.09 -25.74
CA ALA A 652 -12.01 0.35 -25.00
C ALA A 652 -11.98 1.87 -24.76
N GLY A 653 -12.66 2.66 -25.61
CA GLY A 653 -12.59 4.12 -25.62
C GLY A 653 -11.25 4.65 -26.14
N MET A 654 -11.12 5.97 -26.21
CA MET A 654 -9.87 6.61 -26.64
C MET A 654 -8.84 6.53 -25.50
N PRO A 655 -7.64 5.98 -25.71
CA PRO A 655 -6.63 5.95 -24.66
C PRO A 655 -6.15 7.37 -24.31
N PRO A 656 -5.77 7.61 -23.04
CA PRO A 656 -5.23 8.88 -22.61
C PRO A 656 -3.85 9.14 -23.23
N PRO A 657 -3.41 10.41 -23.30
CA PRO A 657 -2.14 10.75 -23.91
C PRO A 657 -0.95 10.25 -23.07
N ASP A 658 0.09 9.78 -23.76
CA ASP A 658 1.43 9.62 -23.20
C ASP A 658 2.19 10.95 -23.31
N LEU A 659 2.42 11.61 -22.17
CA LEU A 659 3.10 12.90 -22.11
C LEU A 659 4.58 12.79 -21.71
N LEU A 660 5.20 11.61 -21.73
CA LEU A 660 6.57 11.42 -21.23
C LEU A 660 7.60 12.34 -21.91
N GLN A 661 7.50 12.50 -23.24
CA GLN A 661 8.44 13.31 -24.02
C GLN A 661 8.22 14.83 -23.86
N LYS A 662 7.11 15.25 -23.24
CA LYS A 662 6.80 16.65 -22.96
C LYS A 662 7.20 17.08 -21.54
N GLN A 663 7.60 16.13 -20.68
CA GLN A 663 7.84 16.42 -19.28
C GLN A 663 8.98 17.42 -19.08
N ILE A 664 8.73 18.40 -18.20
CA ILE A 664 9.69 19.44 -17.84
C ILE A 664 10.22 19.14 -16.42
N SER A 665 11.53 19.24 -16.22
CA SER A 665 12.16 19.08 -14.90
C SER A 665 13.01 20.30 -14.58
N LEU A 666 12.75 20.93 -13.43
CA LEU A 666 13.50 22.08 -12.91
C LEU A 666 14.29 21.71 -11.64
N LEU A 667 14.26 20.43 -11.25
CA LEU A 667 15.00 19.91 -10.10
C LEU A 667 16.50 19.87 -10.43
N THR A 668 17.33 20.51 -9.60
CA THR A 668 18.78 20.51 -9.79
C THR A 668 19.37 19.10 -9.66
N PRO A 669 20.26 18.67 -10.56
CA PRO A 669 20.95 17.39 -10.43
C PRO A 669 21.97 17.42 -9.27
N VAL A 670 22.34 16.24 -8.76
CA VAL A 670 23.50 16.13 -7.85
C VAL A 670 24.77 16.38 -8.67
N ILE A 671 25.51 17.43 -8.32
CA ILE A 671 26.73 17.81 -9.03
C ILE A 671 27.92 16.98 -8.54
N MET A 672 28.16 17.00 -7.24
CA MET A 672 29.34 16.42 -6.58
C MET A 672 29.06 16.26 -5.08
N ASP A 673 29.65 15.24 -4.47
CA ASP A 673 29.76 15.11 -3.02
C ASP A 673 31.22 15.28 -2.56
N SER A 674 31.39 15.74 -1.33
CA SER A 674 32.70 15.86 -0.68
C SER A 674 32.59 15.66 0.83
N THR A 675 33.72 15.36 1.45
CA THR A 675 33.90 15.31 2.90
C THR A 675 34.86 16.43 3.36
N PRO A 676 34.95 16.73 4.66
CA PRO A 676 36.05 17.54 5.20
C PRO A 676 37.41 16.90 4.93
N ALA A 677 38.46 17.72 4.93
CA ALA A 677 39.83 17.22 4.78
C ALA A 677 40.17 16.17 5.85
N GLY A 678 40.79 15.07 5.42
CA GLY A 678 41.15 13.95 6.30
C GLY A 678 39.97 13.06 6.74
N LYS A 679 38.78 13.23 6.16
CA LYS A 679 37.61 12.37 6.40
C LYS A 679 37.19 11.63 5.13
N ASN A 680 36.72 10.41 5.29
CA ASN A 680 36.16 9.57 4.23
C ASN A 680 34.63 9.51 4.33
N PHE A 681 33.95 9.22 3.22
CA PHE A 681 32.53 8.87 3.27
C PHE A 681 32.33 7.58 4.08
N GLY A 682 31.39 7.60 5.03
CA GLY A 682 31.18 6.52 5.99
C GLY A 682 31.93 6.71 7.32
N ASP A 683 32.81 7.72 7.45
CA ASP A 683 33.39 8.04 8.76
C ASP A 683 32.32 8.55 9.73
N VAL A 684 32.42 8.13 10.99
CA VAL A 684 31.57 8.67 12.07
C VAL A 684 31.99 10.11 12.38
N SER A 685 31.02 11.01 12.37
CA SER A 685 31.16 12.43 12.77
C SER A 685 30.67 12.68 14.20
N SER A 686 29.68 11.92 14.68
CA SER A 686 29.20 11.89 16.05
C SER A 686 28.86 10.44 16.40
N ASP A 687 29.60 9.86 17.34
CA ASP A 687 29.46 8.46 17.75
C ASP A 687 28.58 8.32 19.00
N VAL A 688 28.26 7.08 19.39
CA VAL A 688 27.68 6.80 20.71
C VAL A 688 28.67 7.13 21.83
N PRO A 689 28.21 7.46 23.06
CA PRO A 689 29.11 7.66 24.19
C PRO A 689 29.94 6.40 24.46
N ALA A 690 31.20 6.59 24.89
CA ALA A 690 32.06 5.46 25.23
C ALA A 690 31.46 4.65 26.39
N ASN A 691 31.52 3.32 26.29
CA ASN A 691 31.00 2.39 27.29
C ASN A 691 29.51 2.61 27.63
N SER A 692 28.70 3.01 26.62
CA SER A 692 27.28 3.30 26.81
C SER A 692 26.43 2.03 26.89
N THR A 693 25.45 2.07 27.79
CA THR A 693 24.32 1.14 27.84
C THR A 693 23.02 1.90 27.61
N PHE A 694 22.17 1.38 26.74
CA PHE A 694 20.85 1.91 26.47
C PHE A 694 19.78 0.93 26.95
N LYS A 695 18.67 1.48 27.42
CA LYS A 695 17.49 0.68 27.78
C LYS A 695 16.57 0.59 26.56
N ARG A 696 15.74 -0.45 26.50
CA ARG A 696 14.61 -0.50 25.57
C ARG A 696 13.74 0.75 25.72
N GLY A 697 13.27 1.30 24.60
CA GLY A 697 12.57 2.58 24.52
C GLY A 697 13.48 3.81 24.45
N SER A 698 14.78 3.69 24.75
CA SER A 698 15.75 4.77 24.49
C SER A 698 16.04 4.90 23.00
N THR A 699 16.49 6.09 22.59
CA THR A 699 16.93 6.37 21.21
C THR A 699 18.45 6.40 21.14
N VAL A 700 19.02 5.62 20.22
CA VAL A 700 20.45 5.66 19.87
C VAL A 700 20.61 6.48 18.61
N THR A 701 21.52 7.46 18.62
CA THR A 701 21.76 8.34 17.47
C THR A 701 23.23 8.31 17.09
N VAL A 702 23.53 8.07 15.80
CA VAL A 702 24.88 8.13 15.24
C VAL A 702 24.86 8.96 13.97
N VAL A 703 25.89 9.78 13.75
CA VAL A 703 25.97 10.67 12.58
C VAL A 703 27.24 10.38 11.79
N PHE A 704 27.09 10.08 10.50
CA PHE A 704 28.17 9.78 9.55
C PHE A 704 28.39 10.92 8.56
N TRP A 705 29.63 11.11 8.12
CA TRP A 705 29.90 11.85 6.88
C TRP A 705 29.38 11.06 5.70
N SER A 706 28.52 11.67 4.90
CA SER A 706 27.77 10.97 3.85
C SER A 706 27.65 11.82 2.58
N ALA A 707 26.95 11.27 1.60
CA ALA A 707 26.69 11.84 0.28
C ALA A 707 25.18 11.93 0.05
N CYS A 708 24.77 12.58 -1.04
CA CYS A 708 23.35 12.70 -1.40
C CYS A 708 22.71 11.32 -1.74
N PRO A 709 21.60 10.92 -1.08
CA PRO A 709 20.86 9.69 -1.37
C PRO A 709 20.27 9.60 -2.78
N ARG A 710 20.30 10.69 -3.54
CA ARG A 710 19.91 10.69 -4.95
C ARG A 710 20.95 10.06 -5.89
N ASN A 711 22.17 9.82 -5.42
CA ASN A 711 23.19 9.15 -6.23
C ASN A 711 22.83 7.69 -6.52
N ASP A 712 22.22 7.01 -5.56
CA ASP A 712 21.68 5.66 -5.68
C ASP A 712 20.57 5.51 -4.63
N LEU A 713 19.39 5.07 -5.06
CA LEU A 713 18.22 4.85 -4.19
C LEU A 713 18.43 3.66 -3.23
N LEU A 714 19.47 2.86 -3.49
CA LEU A 714 19.73 1.58 -2.84
C LEU A 714 18.48 0.70 -2.85
N THR A 715 17.80 0.62 -3.99
CA THR A 715 16.60 -0.21 -4.19
C THR A 715 16.90 -1.65 -3.81
N GLU A 716 16.02 -2.25 -2.99
CA GLU A 716 16.21 -3.57 -2.37
C GLU A 716 17.42 -3.70 -1.42
N GLY A 717 18.17 -2.63 -1.21
CA GLY A 717 19.23 -2.48 -0.21
C GLY A 717 18.76 -1.73 1.04
N THR A 718 19.71 -1.09 1.74
CA THR A 718 19.44 -0.26 2.91
C THR A 718 20.51 0.84 3.07
N PHE A 719 20.12 2.02 3.55
CA PHE A 719 21.01 3.10 3.99
C PHE A 719 21.47 2.94 5.45
N ALA A 720 20.70 2.25 6.28
CA ALA A 720 20.90 2.15 7.71
C ALA A 720 20.67 0.72 8.22
N LEU A 721 21.54 0.25 9.10
CA LEU A 721 21.45 -1.09 9.65
C LEU A 721 21.84 -1.09 11.13
N VAL A 722 21.05 -1.77 11.95
CA VAL A 722 21.39 -2.12 13.32
C VAL A 722 21.82 -3.58 13.31
N GLU A 723 23.05 -3.84 13.76
CA GLU A 723 23.62 -5.18 13.83
C GLU A 723 23.80 -5.59 15.29
N MET A 724 23.46 -6.83 15.61
CA MET A 724 23.75 -7.45 16.91
C MET A 724 24.96 -8.38 16.79
N LEU A 725 25.84 -8.34 17.77
CA LEU A 725 26.98 -9.25 17.85
C LEU A 725 26.49 -10.64 18.32
N GLN A 726 26.83 -11.66 17.55
CA GLN A 726 26.71 -13.06 17.95
C GLN A 726 28.10 -13.70 17.99
N GLY A 727 28.34 -14.51 19.03
CA GLY A 727 29.66 -15.10 19.25
C GLY A 727 30.71 -14.04 19.58
N LYS A 728 31.88 -14.11 18.93
CA LYS A 728 33.02 -13.23 19.22
C LYS A 728 33.14 -12.05 18.26
N ASP A 729 32.79 -12.21 16.98
CA ASP A 729 33.07 -11.25 15.91
C ASP A 729 32.01 -11.20 14.79
N THR A 730 30.95 -12.00 14.90
CA THR A 730 29.94 -12.13 13.85
C THR A 730 28.79 -11.17 14.08
N TRP A 731 28.56 -10.26 13.13
CA TRP A 731 27.51 -9.24 13.22
C TRP A 731 26.31 -9.62 12.36
N ILE A 732 25.14 -9.71 13.00
CA ILE A 732 23.89 -10.11 12.36
C ILE A 732 22.95 -8.91 12.24
N PRO A 733 22.44 -8.62 11.02
CA PRO A 733 21.42 -7.60 10.80
C PRO A 733 20.15 -7.90 11.63
N MET A 734 19.74 -6.92 12.45
CA MET A 734 18.53 -7.00 13.27
C MET A 734 17.43 -6.04 12.80
N TYR A 735 17.82 -4.82 12.42
CA TYR A 735 16.90 -3.81 11.90
C TYR A 735 17.53 -3.06 10.72
N ASP A 736 16.75 -2.72 9.71
CA ASP A 736 17.15 -1.92 8.55
C ASP A 736 16.21 -0.72 8.31
N ASP A 737 16.45 0.05 7.23
CA ASP A 737 15.66 1.23 6.88
C ASP A 737 14.24 0.92 6.37
N ASP A 738 13.79 -0.33 6.46
CA ASP A 738 12.41 -0.79 6.26
C ASP A 738 11.72 -1.12 7.61
N ASP A 739 12.43 -1.03 8.74
CA ASP A 739 11.86 -1.19 10.09
C ASP A 739 11.37 0.14 10.65
N PHE A 740 10.12 0.16 11.14
CA PHE A 740 9.46 1.35 11.69
C PHE A 740 10.26 2.07 12.81
N CYS A 741 11.14 1.34 13.50
CA CYS A 741 11.93 1.82 14.64
C CYS A 741 13.28 2.45 14.27
N LEU A 742 13.71 2.36 13.01
CA LEU A 742 15.00 2.86 12.53
C LEU A 742 14.76 3.97 11.51
N ARG A 743 15.32 5.16 11.76
CA ARG A 743 15.19 6.31 10.87
C ARG A 743 16.53 6.66 10.27
N PHE A 744 16.54 6.83 8.95
CA PHE A 744 17.65 7.41 8.22
C PHE A 744 17.32 8.86 7.90
N LYS A 745 18.10 9.82 8.41
CA LYS A 745 17.94 11.25 8.13
C LYS A 745 19.15 11.77 7.39
N TRP A 746 18.92 12.56 6.36
CA TRP A 746 19.96 13.15 5.53
C TRP A 746 19.91 14.67 5.64
N SER A 747 21.08 15.31 5.79
CA SER A 747 21.15 16.77 5.93
C SER A 747 22.41 17.38 5.33
N ARG A 748 22.32 18.66 4.96
CA ARG A 748 23.43 19.48 4.47
C ARG A 748 23.42 20.84 5.19
N PRO A 749 24.58 21.49 5.41
CA PRO A 749 24.65 22.79 6.07
C PRO A 749 24.02 23.93 5.26
N SER A 750 23.94 23.79 3.94
CA SER A 750 23.25 24.73 3.04
C SER A 750 22.82 24.01 1.75
N LYS A 751 21.78 24.51 1.06
CA LYS A 751 21.13 23.85 -0.11
C LYS A 751 22.11 23.34 -1.19
N LEU A 752 23.19 24.07 -1.46
CA LEU A 752 24.17 23.71 -2.51
C LEU A 752 25.48 23.13 -1.96
N SER A 753 25.56 22.85 -0.66
CA SER A 753 26.75 22.25 -0.06
C SER A 753 27.02 20.87 -0.66
N PRO A 754 28.26 20.60 -1.14
CA PRO A 754 28.68 19.26 -1.54
C PRO A 754 28.96 18.35 -0.32
N ARG A 755 29.00 18.92 0.89
CA ARG A 755 29.16 18.17 2.14
C ARG A 755 27.80 17.86 2.75
N SER A 756 27.61 16.63 3.19
CA SER A 756 26.38 16.18 3.83
C SER A 756 26.64 15.17 4.95
N LYS A 757 25.60 14.92 5.75
CA LYS A 757 25.62 13.98 6.87
C LYS A 757 24.42 13.04 6.81
N ALA A 758 24.64 11.82 7.25
CA ALA A 758 23.60 10.83 7.52
C ALA A 758 23.47 10.64 9.03
N THR A 759 22.32 10.98 9.59
CA THR A 759 21.96 10.72 10.99
C THR A 759 21.07 9.49 11.03
N ILE A 760 21.50 8.46 11.75
CA ILE A 760 20.73 7.24 11.97
C ILE A 760 20.21 7.26 13.40
N GLU A 761 18.89 7.19 13.56
CA GLU A 761 18.21 7.13 14.86
C GLU A 761 17.51 5.79 15.02
N TRP A 762 17.92 5.01 16.02
CA TRP A 762 17.28 3.75 16.38
C TRP A 762 16.53 3.90 17.70
N ILE A 763 15.21 3.81 17.65
CA ILE A 763 14.35 3.74 18.84
C ILE A 763 14.28 2.27 19.25
N ILE A 764 14.98 1.88 20.31
CA ILE A 764 15.15 0.47 20.67
C ILE A 764 13.78 -0.16 20.99
N PRO A 765 13.26 -1.11 20.20
CA PRO A 765 11.98 -1.74 20.48
C PRO A 765 11.95 -2.46 21.83
N SER A 766 10.78 -2.50 22.47
CA SER A 766 10.57 -3.27 23.71
C SER A 766 10.80 -4.78 23.52
N SER A 767 10.71 -5.28 22.29
CA SER A 767 10.98 -6.67 21.93
C SER A 767 12.46 -6.99 21.67
N SER A 768 13.37 -6.02 21.78
CA SER A 768 14.79 -6.22 21.44
C SER A 768 15.49 -7.11 22.46
N SER A 769 16.31 -8.04 21.99
CA SER A 769 17.14 -8.88 22.86
C SER A 769 18.24 -8.07 23.54
N PRO A 770 18.57 -8.28 24.83
CA PRO A 770 19.74 -7.67 25.43
C PRO A 770 21.01 -8.16 24.73
N GLY A 771 22.02 -7.30 24.60
CA GLY A 771 23.30 -7.67 23.98
C GLY A 771 24.10 -6.49 23.45
N VAL A 772 25.13 -6.79 22.65
CA VAL A 772 26.01 -5.78 22.05
C VAL A 772 25.54 -5.49 20.62
N TYR A 773 25.35 -4.21 20.33
CA TYR A 773 24.85 -3.71 19.06
C TYR A 773 25.80 -2.67 18.45
N ARG A 774 25.69 -2.44 17.15
CA ARG A 774 26.28 -1.29 16.46
C ARG A 774 25.37 -0.80 15.33
N ILE A 775 25.59 0.43 14.90
CA ILE A 775 24.93 1.02 13.74
C ILE A 775 25.89 1.02 12.55
N ARG A 776 25.39 0.61 11.38
CA ARG A 776 26.10 0.63 10.11
C ARG A 776 25.35 1.51 9.10
N HIS A 777 26.10 2.25 8.31
CA HIS A 777 25.61 3.11 7.24
C HIS A 777 26.14 2.62 5.89
N PHE A 778 25.32 2.73 4.84
CA PHE A 778 25.69 2.57 3.45
C PHE A 778 25.27 3.80 2.65
N GLY A 779 26.06 4.17 1.65
CA GLY A 779 25.73 5.26 0.75
C GLY A 779 26.50 5.21 -0.56
N ALA A 780 26.16 6.14 -1.46
CA ALA A 780 26.79 6.29 -2.76
C ALA A 780 27.20 7.75 -2.96
N SER A 781 28.46 7.97 -3.30
CA SER A 781 29.05 9.31 -3.49
C SER A 781 29.33 9.58 -4.96
N LYS A 782 29.12 10.83 -5.40
CA LYS A 782 29.44 11.27 -6.75
C LYS A 782 30.71 12.11 -6.78
N GLY A 783 31.71 11.62 -7.51
CA GLY A 783 32.95 12.36 -7.75
C GLY A 783 32.78 13.48 -8.78
N LEU A 784 33.78 14.35 -8.91
CA LEU A 784 33.76 15.52 -9.82
C LEU A 784 33.54 15.14 -11.30
N MET A 785 34.06 13.99 -11.74
CA MET A 785 33.87 13.46 -13.11
C MET A 785 32.53 12.71 -13.28
N GLY A 786 31.66 12.71 -12.26
CA GLY A 786 30.33 12.10 -12.30
C GLY A 786 30.26 10.62 -11.91
N SER A 787 31.40 9.94 -11.69
CA SER A 787 31.42 8.53 -11.27
C SER A 787 30.81 8.33 -9.89
N ILE A 788 29.91 7.35 -9.76
CA ILE A 788 29.33 6.93 -8.47
C ILE A 788 30.22 5.87 -7.80
N ARG A 789 30.49 6.04 -6.50
CA ARG A 789 31.25 5.08 -5.67
C ARG A 789 30.50 4.81 -4.37
N HIS A 790 30.22 3.55 -4.10
CA HIS A 790 29.57 3.09 -2.87
C HIS A 790 30.55 3.01 -1.69
N PHE A 791 30.05 3.27 -0.49
CA PHE A 791 30.81 3.25 0.74
C PHE A 791 30.00 2.68 1.90
N THR A 792 30.70 2.28 2.97
CA THR A 792 30.09 1.88 4.24
C THR A 792 30.94 2.33 5.42
N GLY A 793 30.33 2.45 6.60
CA GLY A 793 31.01 2.62 7.87
C GLY A 793 30.13 2.17 9.04
N SER A 794 30.73 1.94 10.20
CA SER A 794 30.02 1.52 11.41
C SER A 794 30.43 2.32 12.65
N SER A 795 29.46 2.53 13.54
CA SER A 795 29.65 3.15 14.86
C SER A 795 30.52 2.29 15.78
N SER A 796 30.94 2.88 16.90
CA SER A 796 31.37 2.08 18.04
C SER A 796 30.21 1.22 18.53
N ALA A 797 30.51 0.05 19.11
CA ALA A 797 29.48 -0.82 19.68
C ALA A 797 28.99 -0.31 21.04
N PHE A 798 27.77 -0.68 21.39
CA PHE A 798 27.09 -0.31 22.63
C PHE A 798 26.23 -1.45 23.16
N VAL A 799 25.90 -1.40 24.45
CA VAL A 799 25.06 -2.43 25.09
C VAL A 799 23.60 -2.00 25.09
N VAL A 800 22.70 -2.94 24.82
CA VAL A 800 21.26 -2.82 25.09
C VAL A 800 20.92 -3.75 26.25
N ALA A 801 20.30 -3.20 27.30
CA ALA A 801 19.91 -3.91 28.53
C ALA A 801 18.41 -4.25 28.57
#